data_AF-A0A1E1G9R8-F1
#
_entry.id   AF-A0A1E1G9R8-F1
#
_cell.length_a   1.000
_cell.length_b   1.000
_cell.length_c   1.000
_cell.angle_alpha   90.00
_cell.angle_beta   90.00
_cell.angle_gamma   90.00
#
_symmetry.space_group_name_H-M   'P 1'
#
loop_
_entity.id
_entity.type
_entity.pdbx_description
1 polymer ?
#
loop_
_entity_poly.entity_id
_entity_poly.type
_entity_poly.pdbx_seq_one_letter_code
_entity_poly.pdbx_strand_id
1 'polypeptide(L)'
;MKKSKKILVTSLATATLGLISFADTTGDFPFSAQHVSAQEKDASKNGKVVKENTTSAPNQAEKPKTPAQNPAEKPKTPAPKPEPKPAPKPAPKPAPKPAEKPKTPAQKPAEKPKNTSPKEDKSKSTAQSGWVGSSYYENGTKVTNKWIFDKKANSYFYLNASGNYVQNAWEGNYYLKSDGKMAKNEWIYDKNYGSYYYLTGEGSYARNTWVGNYYLKSNGKRAKNEWIYDKNYGSYYYLTGEGNYARNTWVGNYYLKSDGKMAKAEWIYDKNYGSYYYLTAEGSYARNKWVGNYYLKSDGKMAKNEWVDGGRYYVGDDGVWQPKPAPKPAPKPAEKPKTPAPKPAEKPKTPAPKPAEKPKTPAPKPAEKPKTPAPKPAEKPKTPAQKPTEKAKETTPKQDKSQSKVQSGWVGNYYLKSDGKRAKNEWVDGGRYYVDSDGKKVKSDWIYDKNYGSYYYLTAEGSYARNKWVGNYYLKSDGKVAKNEWVDGGRYYVNSEGKMVRGKWVDGGRYYVGNDGVRQPKPAAGNPYSAALKTAQDYNRIHLSKKRIYEMLIYEGFNSDTAQYAINHLQADYKANALAQAREYRKNANLSKTEIYERLTSPYFRKFTKEEADYAIQKLDLTPEGSIARNKWVGDYYYKSDGKLAKNEWVDGGRYYVNSEGKMVRGKWVDGGRYYVGNDGVRQPKPAAGNPYSAALKTAQDYNRIHLSKKRIYEMLIYEGFNSDTAQYAINHLQADYKANALAQAREYRKNANLSKTEIYERLTSPYFRKFTKEEANYAIQHLGD
;
A
#
# COMPACT_ATOMS: atom_id res chain seq x y z
N MET A 1 -19.56 -1.64 80.18
CA MET A 1 -19.14 -2.91 79.57
C MET A 1 -19.21 -2.83 78.05
N LYS A 2 -18.07 -3.00 77.36
CA LYS A 2 -17.86 -3.75 76.11
C LYS A 2 -16.51 -3.31 75.51
N LYS A 3 -15.55 -4.22 75.50
CA LYS A 3 -14.22 -4.06 74.88
C LYS A 3 -14.36 -4.31 73.37
N SER A 4 -13.72 -3.47 72.54
CA SER A 4 -13.35 -3.87 71.18
C SER A 4 -12.01 -3.22 70.77
N LYS A 5 -11.06 -4.08 70.41
CA LYS A 5 -9.77 -3.87 69.73
C LYS A 5 -9.67 -5.11 68.80
N LYS A 6 -9.13 -5.12 67.58
CA LYS A 6 -8.34 -4.22 66.72
C LYS A 6 -8.30 -4.88 65.31
N ILE A 7 -7.96 -4.12 64.27
CA ILE A 7 -6.99 -4.38 63.17
C ILE A 7 -7.23 -3.26 62.12
N LEU A 8 -6.46 -2.16 62.15
CA LEU A 8 -5.21 -1.87 61.41
C LEU A 8 -5.37 -1.77 59.87
N VAL A 9 -5.50 -0.53 59.38
CA VAL A 9 -5.28 -0.11 57.98
C VAL A 9 -4.41 1.15 58.02
N THR A 10 -3.29 1.13 57.30
CA THR A 10 -2.30 2.22 57.14
C THR A 10 -1.82 2.09 55.70
N SER A 11 -1.64 3.09 54.83
CA SER A 11 -1.90 4.54 54.81
C SER A 11 -1.70 4.96 53.34
N LEU A 12 -2.56 5.82 52.79
CA LEU A 12 -2.26 6.61 51.59
C LEU A 12 -1.98 8.05 52.06
N ALA A 13 -0.79 8.58 51.79
CA ALA A 13 -0.44 9.96 52.09
C ALA A 13 -0.51 10.82 50.81
N THR A 14 -1.26 11.91 50.94
CA THR A 14 -1.48 13.03 50.02
C THR A 14 -0.30 13.99 49.95
N ALA A 15 -0.10 14.64 48.79
CA ALA A 15 0.54 15.95 48.71
C ALA A 15 -0.05 16.80 47.55
N THR A 16 -0.92 17.74 47.93
CA THR A 16 -1.08 19.14 47.46
C THR A 16 -1.06 19.49 45.96
N LEU A 17 -2.23 19.87 45.46
CA LEU A 17 -2.48 20.68 44.25
C LEU A 17 -2.41 22.18 44.60
N GLY A 18 -1.52 22.91 43.94
CA GLY A 18 -1.50 24.37 43.90
C GLY A 18 -2.11 24.89 42.59
N LEU A 19 -3.17 25.70 42.72
CA LEU A 19 -3.79 26.50 41.66
C LEU A 19 -2.89 27.70 41.30
N ILE A 20 -2.54 27.87 40.02
CA ILE A 20 -2.20 29.18 39.44
C ILE A 20 -2.82 29.32 38.04
N SER A 21 -3.41 30.50 37.86
CA SER A 21 -4.19 31.09 36.79
C SER A 21 -3.48 31.16 35.44
N PHE A 22 -4.24 31.06 34.33
CA PHE A 22 -3.78 31.43 33.00
C PHE A 22 -3.96 32.94 32.78
N ALA A 23 -2.86 33.64 32.51
CA ALA A 23 -2.84 34.97 31.94
C ALA A 23 -2.17 34.91 30.56
N ASP A 24 -2.75 35.66 29.61
CA ASP A 24 -2.20 35.96 28.29
C ASP A 24 -0.76 36.47 28.37
N THR A 25 0.09 36.00 27.46
CA THR A 25 1.24 36.79 26.99
C THR A 25 1.59 36.43 25.55
N THR A 26 1.35 37.40 24.68
CA THR A 26 2.12 37.67 23.46
C THR A 26 3.62 37.78 23.76
N GLY A 27 4.49 37.24 22.89
CA GLY A 27 5.90 37.66 22.83
C GLY A 27 6.91 36.56 22.47
N ASP A 28 7.48 36.68 21.27
CA ASP A 28 8.88 36.47 20.91
C ASP A 28 9.58 35.12 21.18
N PHE A 29 9.88 34.40 20.09
CA PHE A 29 10.91 33.35 20.08
C PHE A 29 12.25 33.92 19.59
N PRO A 30 13.37 33.66 20.30
CA PRO A 30 14.70 34.06 19.87
C PRO A 30 15.24 33.10 18.80
N PHE A 31 15.65 33.66 17.66
CA PHE A 31 16.48 32.97 16.69
C PHE A 31 17.91 32.85 17.21
N SER A 32 18.44 31.61 17.29
CA SER A 32 19.89 31.38 17.37
C SER A 32 20.37 30.74 16.06
N ALA A 33 21.30 31.41 15.40
CA ALA A 33 21.95 30.94 14.18
C ALA A 33 23.02 29.91 14.56
N GLN A 34 22.80 28.64 14.21
CA GLN A 34 23.89 27.66 14.12
C GLN A 34 24.37 27.60 12.66
N HIS A 35 25.56 28.13 12.44
CA HIS A 35 26.36 27.79 11.25
C HIS A 35 26.64 26.30 11.24
N VAL A 36 26.35 25.62 10.12
CA VAL A 36 26.86 24.26 9.85
C VAL A 36 27.68 24.34 8.57
N SER A 37 29.00 24.40 8.76
CA SER A 37 30.02 24.19 7.74
C SER A 37 30.06 22.70 7.37
N ALA A 38 30.04 22.41 6.07
CA ALA A 38 30.42 21.11 5.55
C ALA A 38 31.91 20.86 5.84
N GLN A 39 32.22 19.75 6.53
CA GLN A 39 33.57 19.23 6.68
C GLN A 39 33.75 18.05 5.72
N GLU A 40 34.45 18.29 4.62
CA GLU A 40 35.32 17.29 4.02
C GLU A 40 36.50 17.07 4.97
N LYS A 41 36.79 15.81 5.32
CA LYS A 41 38.00 15.43 6.04
C LYS A 41 39.03 14.96 5.03
N ASP A 42 40.11 15.71 4.89
CA ASP A 42 41.37 15.19 4.37
C ASP A 42 42.45 15.17 5.46
N ALA A 43 43.37 14.21 5.31
CA ALA A 43 44.37 13.84 6.29
C ALA A 43 45.57 14.81 6.34
N SER A 44 45.93 15.17 7.58
CA SER A 44 47.23 15.60 8.14
C SER A 44 48.40 16.00 7.23
N LYS A 45 48.96 17.21 7.45
CA LYS A 45 50.39 17.44 7.73
C LYS A 45 50.66 18.84 8.32
N ASN A 46 51.60 18.87 9.27
CA ASN A 46 52.14 20.00 10.05
C ASN A 46 52.76 21.14 9.21
N GLY A 47 52.76 22.37 9.77
CA GLY A 47 53.83 23.35 9.50
C GLY A 47 53.50 24.85 9.58
N LYS A 48 53.49 25.41 10.80
CA LYS A 48 54.19 26.64 11.24
C LYS A 48 54.11 28.00 10.45
N VAL A 49 53.61 29.03 11.20
CA VAL A 49 54.02 30.47 11.36
C VAL A 49 53.53 31.61 10.41
N VAL A 50 53.23 32.75 11.07
CA VAL A 50 53.25 34.21 10.74
C VAL A 50 51.96 34.77 10.08
N LYS A 51 51.12 35.57 10.79
CA LYS A 51 51.09 37.07 10.90
C LYS A 51 51.15 37.75 9.51
N GLU A 52 50.36 38.75 9.11
CA GLU A 52 49.61 39.83 9.74
C GLU A 52 48.68 40.46 8.64
N ASN A 53 47.66 41.24 9.06
CA ASN A 53 47.06 42.45 8.46
C ASN A 53 47.23 42.71 6.93
N THR A 54 46.25 43.16 6.14
CA THR A 54 45.39 44.34 6.36
C THR A 54 44.37 44.46 5.20
N THR A 55 43.21 45.02 5.54
CA THR A 55 42.14 45.67 4.76
C THR A 55 42.52 46.34 3.42
N SER A 56 41.69 46.17 2.37
CA SER A 56 40.98 47.27 1.65
C SER A 56 40.23 46.77 0.38
N ALA A 57 39.00 47.23 0.22
CA ALA A 57 38.20 47.23 -1.01
C ALA A 57 38.27 48.64 -1.66
N PRO A 58 37.45 49.05 -2.66
CA PRO A 58 36.73 48.36 -3.75
C PRO A 58 36.85 49.07 -5.15
N ASN A 59 36.13 48.53 -6.15
CA ASN A 59 35.63 49.17 -7.40
C ASN A 59 36.69 49.48 -8.50
N GLN A 60 36.44 49.43 -9.81
CA GLN A 60 35.21 49.59 -10.60
C GLN A 60 35.42 48.99 -12.02
N ALA A 61 34.32 48.84 -12.76
CA ALA A 61 34.20 48.22 -14.08
C ALA A 61 34.79 49.05 -15.24
N GLU A 62 35.20 48.37 -16.33
CA GLU A 62 35.03 48.86 -17.71
C GLU A 62 35.22 47.74 -18.76
N LYS A 63 34.41 47.82 -19.81
CA LYS A 63 34.38 47.04 -21.07
C LYS A 63 34.34 48.10 -22.20
N PRO A 64 34.48 47.83 -23.52
CA PRO A 64 35.03 46.71 -24.29
C PRO A 64 36.07 47.19 -25.36
N LYS A 65 36.67 46.28 -26.14
CA LYS A 65 36.91 46.45 -27.60
C LYS A 65 37.39 45.15 -28.27
N THR A 66 36.92 44.94 -29.49
CA THR A 66 37.25 43.82 -30.41
C THR A 66 37.68 44.44 -31.75
N PRO A 67 38.51 43.75 -32.55
CA PRO A 67 38.23 43.57 -34.00
C PRO A 67 38.44 42.09 -34.44
N ALA A 68 37.47 41.43 -35.09
CA ALA A 68 37.27 41.25 -36.57
C ALA A 68 38.38 40.42 -37.26
N GLN A 69 38.20 39.47 -38.21
CA GLN A 69 37.08 38.84 -38.94
C GLN A 69 37.63 37.62 -39.76
N ASN A 70 36.93 36.45 -39.74
CA ASN A 70 36.58 35.43 -40.79
C ASN A 70 37.54 34.93 -41.91
N PRO A 71 37.30 33.78 -42.63
CA PRO A 71 36.01 33.06 -42.83
C PRO A 71 35.97 31.50 -42.84
N ALA A 72 34.77 31.00 -42.48
CA ALA A 72 33.97 29.90 -43.05
C ALA A 72 34.58 28.55 -43.54
N GLU A 73 34.10 27.44 -42.95
CA GLU A 73 33.59 26.29 -43.71
C GLU A 73 32.56 25.45 -42.92
N LYS A 74 31.69 24.77 -43.68
CA LYS A 74 30.38 24.17 -43.38
C LYS A 74 30.45 22.85 -42.55
N PRO A 75 29.48 22.53 -41.66
CA PRO A 75 29.49 21.25 -40.93
C PRO A 75 28.99 20.09 -41.81
N LYS A 76 29.82 19.03 -41.94
CA LYS A 76 29.44 17.73 -42.51
C LYS A 76 29.21 16.72 -41.38
N THR A 77 28.09 16.02 -41.50
CA THR A 77 27.66 14.82 -40.79
C THR A 77 28.73 13.72 -40.74
N PRO A 78 28.77 12.90 -39.68
CA PRO A 78 29.22 11.51 -39.82
C PRO A 78 28.16 10.49 -39.38
N ALA A 79 27.91 9.53 -40.26
CA ALA A 79 27.28 8.24 -40.01
C ALA A 79 28.40 7.18 -39.72
N PRO A 80 28.07 5.91 -39.37
CA PRO A 80 28.67 5.17 -38.26
C PRO A 80 29.82 4.22 -38.64
N LYS A 81 30.61 3.77 -37.65
CA LYS A 81 31.65 2.72 -37.77
C LYS A 81 31.66 1.82 -36.51
N PRO A 82 32.23 0.60 -36.54
CA PRO A 82 31.49 -0.67 -36.51
C PRO A 82 31.69 -1.47 -35.20
N GLU A 83 30.81 -2.44 -34.96
CA GLU A 83 30.90 -3.43 -33.87
C GLU A 83 32.15 -4.32 -33.97
N PRO A 84 32.79 -4.68 -32.83
CA PRO A 84 33.72 -5.81 -32.75
C PRO A 84 33.01 -7.11 -32.31
N LYS A 85 33.21 -8.18 -33.10
CA LYS A 85 32.86 -9.59 -32.80
C LYS A 85 33.83 -10.22 -31.76
N PRO A 86 33.45 -11.35 -31.12
CA PRO A 86 34.06 -11.87 -29.89
C PRO A 86 35.19 -12.88 -30.13
N ALA A 87 36.09 -13.03 -29.14
CA ALA A 87 37.12 -14.08 -29.06
C ALA A 87 37.39 -14.46 -27.57
N PRO A 88 38.11 -15.55 -27.25
CA PRO A 88 37.52 -16.82 -26.83
C PRO A 88 37.83 -17.23 -25.38
N LYS A 89 37.12 -18.26 -24.92
CA LYS A 89 37.16 -18.91 -23.59
C LYS A 89 38.50 -19.66 -23.33
N PRO A 90 39.13 -19.54 -22.14
CA PRO A 90 40.18 -20.48 -21.72
C PRO A 90 39.65 -21.64 -20.87
N ALA A 91 40.20 -22.83 -21.11
CA ALA A 91 40.03 -24.08 -20.35
C ALA A 91 41.35 -24.44 -19.59
N PRO A 92 41.35 -25.42 -18.64
CA PRO A 92 42.19 -25.40 -17.43
C PRO A 92 43.39 -26.38 -17.38
N LYS A 93 44.43 -26.07 -16.57
CA LYS A 93 45.32 -26.98 -15.75
C LYS A 93 46.60 -26.25 -15.25
N PRO A 94 47.44 -26.79 -14.32
CA PRO A 94 47.32 -27.98 -13.45
C PRO A 94 47.65 -27.75 -11.95
N ALA A 95 47.40 -28.79 -11.14
CA ALA A 95 47.70 -28.90 -9.71
C ALA A 95 49.20 -29.13 -9.39
N PRO A 96 49.69 -28.75 -8.20
CA PRO A 96 50.94 -29.27 -7.63
C PRO A 96 50.69 -30.42 -6.63
N LYS A 97 51.56 -31.43 -6.67
CA LYS A 97 51.72 -32.58 -5.72
C LYS A 97 53.22 -32.61 -5.25
N PRO A 98 53.66 -33.48 -4.31
CA PRO A 98 54.13 -33.09 -2.96
C PRO A 98 55.58 -33.53 -2.61
N ALA A 99 56.21 -32.87 -1.63
CA ALA A 99 57.27 -33.34 -0.69
C ALA A 99 57.57 -32.16 0.26
N GLU A 100 57.93 -32.26 1.54
CA GLU A 100 58.89 -33.16 2.18
C GLU A 100 58.71 -33.08 3.72
N LYS A 101 59.00 -34.16 4.45
CA LYS A 101 59.11 -34.23 5.93
C LYS A 101 60.60 -34.35 6.27
N PRO A 102 61.12 -33.73 7.35
CA PRO A 102 61.69 -34.53 8.46
C PRO A 102 61.53 -33.77 9.82
N LYS A 103 61.67 -34.27 11.06
CA LYS A 103 62.27 -35.45 11.72
C LYS A 103 61.50 -35.77 13.02
N THR A 104 61.53 -37.01 13.46
CA THR A 104 61.32 -37.42 14.87
C THR A 104 62.70 -37.60 15.53
N PRO A 105 62.80 -37.54 16.86
CA PRO A 105 63.20 -38.74 17.64
C PRO A 105 62.33 -38.87 18.92
N ALA A 106 61.65 -40.00 19.14
CA ALA A 106 62.13 -41.27 19.70
C ALA A 106 61.91 -41.36 21.22
N GLN A 107 61.05 -42.29 21.66
CA GLN A 107 61.42 -43.39 22.57
C GLN A 107 60.28 -44.43 22.70
N LYS A 108 60.70 -45.71 22.58
CA LYS A 108 60.04 -47.01 22.84
C LYS A 108 60.41 -47.41 24.31
N PRO A 109 60.02 -48.57 24.93
CA PRO A 109 59.14 -49.67 24.48
C PRO A 109 58.21 -50.35 25.55
N ALA A 110 57.29 -51.21 25.05
CA ALA A 110 56.77 -52.49 25.58
C ALA A 110 56.12 -52.54 27.01
N GLU A 111 55.10 -53.36 27.33
CA GLU A 111 54.84 -54.75 26.92
C GLU A 111 53.39 -55.22 27.25
N LYS A 112 52.98 -56.32 26.57
CA LYS A 112 51.73 -57.14 26.52
C LYS A 112 51.18 -57.65 27.89
N PRO A 113 50.08 -58.47 28.01
CA PRO A 113 49.14 -59.07 27.02
C PRO A 113 47.63 -58.91 27.45
N LYS A 114 46.55 -59.46 26.85
CA LYS A 114 46.26 -60.81 26.33
C LYS A 114 44.89 -60.81 25.63
N ASN A 115 44.77 -61.70 24.66
CA ASN A 115 43.63 -61.95 23.79
C ASN A 115 42.45 -62.61 24.54
N THR A 116 41.23 -62.09 24.41
CA THR A 116 40.00 -62.88 24.41
C THR A 116 38.96 -62.24 23.49
N SER A 117 38.45 -63.04 22.56
CA SER A 117 37.18 -62.90 21.83
C SER A 117 36.64 -64.33 21.70
N PRO A 118 35.34 -64.58 21.47
CA PRO A 118 34.35 -63.66 20.93
C PRO A 118 32.96 -63.71 21.61
N LYS A 119 32.14 -62.68 21.40
CA LYS A 119 30.72 -62.90 21.09
C LYS A 119 30.20 -61.78 20.20
N GLU A 120 29.60 -62.20 19.10
CA GLU A 120 28.90 -61.38 18.13
C GLU A 120 27.88 -60.48 18.82
N ASP A 121 27.83 -59.21 18.41
CA ASP A 121 26.57 -58.70 17.91
C ASP A 121 26.80 -57.62 16.84
N LYS A 122 26.13 -57.81 15.70
CA LYS A 122 26.09 -56.85 14.61
C LYS A 122 25.31 -55.61 15.07
N SER A 123 26.00 -54.49 15.24
CA SER A 123 25.37 -53.18 15.17
C SER A 123 26.26 -52.20 14.41
N LYS A 124 26.02 -52.12 13.10
CA LYS A 124 26.51 -51.05 12.24
C LYS A 124 25.76 -49.78 12.66
N SER A 125 26.32 -49.03 13.63
CA SER A 125 25.78 -47.73 14.04
C SER A 125 25.85 -46.75 12.88
N THR A 126 24.70 -46.47 12.27
CA THR A 126 24.52 -45.33 11.38
C THR A 126 24.58 -44.06 12.25
N ALA A 127 25.74 -43.39 12.26
CA ALA A 127 25.93 -42.18 13.04
C ALA A 127 24.92 -41.10 12.60
N GLN A 128 23.95 -40.81 13.46
CA GLN A 128 22.83 -39.92 13.17
C GLN A 128 23.24 -38.45 13.37
N SER A 129 22.96 -37.59 12.38
CA SER A 129 23.19 -36.15 12.49
C SER A 129 22.09 -35.46 13.30
N GLY A 130 22.44 -34.50 14.16
CA GLY A 130 21.47 -33.80 14.98
C GLY A 130 22.07 -32.87 16.04
N TRP A 131 21.18 -32.16 16.73
CA TRP A 131 21.52 -31.29 17.86
C TRP A 131 21.69 -32.10 19.14
N VAL A 132 22.76 -31.79 19.87
CA VAL A 132 22.99 -32.26 21.25
C VAL A 132 23.36 -31.03 22.07
N GLY A 133 22.41 -30.56 22.89
CA GLY A 133 22.53 -29.28 23.59
C GLY A 133 22.70 -28.11 22.62
N SER A 134 23.73 -27.29 22.81
CA SER A 134 24.08 -26.15 21.94
C SER A 134 24.94 -26.52 20.73
N SER A 135 25.29 -27.79 20.56
CA SER A 135 26.18 -28.26 19.51
C SER A 135 25.48 -29.10 18.45
N TYR A 136 25.96 -29.02 17.22
CA TYR A 136 25.47 -29.83 16.12
C TYR A 136 26.50 -30.90 15.73
N TYR A 137 26.03 -32.12 15.51
CA TYR A 137 26.86 -33.25 15.07
C TYR A 137 26.42 -33.68 13.67
N GLU A 138 27.37 -33.81 12.76
CA GLU A 138 27.18 -34.30 11.39
C GLU A 138 27.89 -35.67 11.30
N ASN A 139 27.11 -36.74 11.08
CA ASN A 139 27.60 -38.12 11.08
C ASN A 139 28.45 -38.48 12.32
N GLY A 140 27.99 -38.04 13.51
CA GLY A 140 28.68 -38.26 14.78
C GLY A 140 29.90 -37.37 15.04
N THR A 141 30.27 -36.48 14.11
CA THR A 141 31.39 -35.52 14.29
C THR A 141 30.86 -34.15 14.66
N LYS A 142 31.42 -33.53 15.70
CA LYS A 142 31.02 -32.20 16.17
C LYS A 142 31.38 -31.13 15.13
N VAL A 143 30.40 -30.33 14.73
CA VAL A 143 30.60 -29.24 13.78
C VAL A 143 31.10 -27.98 14.50
N THR A 144 32.19 -27.39 14.01
CA THR A 144 32.81 -26.16 14.54
C THR A 144 33.11 -25.18 13.40
N ASN A 145 33.11 -23.88 13.70
CA ASN A 145 33.41 -22.77 12.76
C ASN A 145 32.68 -22.88 11.41
N LYS A 146 31.40 -23.26 11.41
CA LYS A 146 30.66 -23.58 10.19
C LYS A 146 29.19 -23.21 10.30
N TRP A 147 28.64 -22.76 9.17
CA TRP A 147 27.20 -22.59 8.99
C TRP A 147 26.53 -23.95 8.74
N ILE A 148 25.45 -24.21 9.46
CA ILE A 148 24.58 -25.36 9.20
C ILE A 148 23.17 -24.88 8.89
N PHE A 149 22.47 -25.66 8.08
CA PHE A 149 21.05 -25.47 7.81
C PHE A 149 20.26 -26.59 8.49
N ASP A 150 19.45 -26.23 9.47
CA ASP A 150 18.56 -27.19 10.14
C ASP A 150 17.21 -27.25 9.41
N LYS A 151 16.94 -28.39 8.78
CA LYS A 151 15.69 -28.65 8.06
C LYS A 151 14.45 -28.62 8.97
N LYS A 152 14.58 -28.98 10.26
CA LYS A 152 13.45 -28.98 11.21
C LYS A 152 13.09 -27.56 11.64
N ALA A 153 14.11 -26.75 11.93
CA ALA A 153 13.93 -25.34 12.27
C ALA A 153 13.72 -24.44 11.03
N ASN A 154 13.96 -24.97 9.84
CA ASN A 154 13.98 -24.26 8.55
C ASN A 154 14.81 -22.97 8.61
N SER A 155 15.99 -23.05 9.21
CA SER A 155 16.84 -21.88 9.49
C SER A 155 18.32 -22.24 9.48
N TYR A 156 19.14 -21.24 9.19
CA TYR A 156 20.58 -21.30 9.35
C TYR A 156 21.01 -21.02 10.79
N PHE A 157 22.08 -21.68 11.21
CA PHE A 157 22.78 -21.48 12.48
C PHE A 157 24.28 -21.43 12.21
N TYR A 158 25.02 -20.69 13.01
CA TYR A 158 26.48 -20.66 12.94
C TYR A 158 27.09 -21.27 14.20
N LEU A 159 28.00 -22.23 14.03
CA LEU A 159 28.71 -22.90 15.13
C LEU A 159 30.08 -22.25 15.29
N ASN A 160 30.41 -21.82 16.52
CA ASN A 160 31.70 -21.23 16.83
C ASN A 160 32.83 -22.29 16.94
N ALA A 161 34.02 -21.86 17.33
CA ALA A 161 35.19 -22.73 17.47
C ALA A 161 35.00 -23.86 18.50
N SER A 162 34.19 -23.61 19.54
CA SER A 162 33.81 -24.61 20.54
C SER A 162 32.71 -25.55 20.06
N GLY A 163 32.15 -25.30 18.87
CA GLY A 163 31.03 -26.03 18.27
C GLY A 163 29.69 -25.73 18.92
N ASN A 164 29.54 -24.58 19.57
CA ASN A 164 28.26 -24.09 20.09
C ASN A 164 27.65 -23.10 19.11
N TYR A 165 26.33 -23.10 18.97
CA TYR A 165 25.68 -22.11 18.12
C TYR A 165 25.82 -20.70 18.70
N VAL A 166 26.07 -19.73 17.81
CA VAL A 166 26.16 -18.31 18.13
C VAL A 166 24.74 -17.73 18.25
N GLN A 167 24.54 -16.84 19.22
CA GLN A 167 23.25 -16.18 19.49
C GLN A 167 23.46 -14.73 19.96
N ASN A 168 22.49 -13.87 19.66
CA ASN A 168 22.51 -12.43 19.93
C ASN A 168 23.77 -11.71 19.42
N ALA A 169 24.34 -12.18 18.31
CA ALA A 169 25.62 -11.70 17.81
C ALA A 169 25.66 -11.73 16.28
N TRP A 170 26.56 -10.91 15.75
CA TRP A 170 26.86 -10.86 14.33
C TRP A 170 27.90 -11.91 13.96
N GLU A 171 27.67 -12.60 12.84
CA GLU A 171 28.67 -13.38 12.14
C GLU A 171 28.77 -12.83 10.71
N GLY A 172 29.85 -12.09 10.44
CA GLY A 172 30.00 -11.35 9.18
C GLY A 172 28.85 -10.37 8.94
N ASN A 173 28.05 -10.59 7.90
CA ASN A 173 26.91 -9.74 7.54
C ASN A 173 25.57 -10.23 8.10
N TYR A 174 25.57 -11.31 8.87
CA TYR A 174 24.37 -12.00 9.34
C TYR A 174 24.22 -11.83 10.84
N TYR A 175 22.98 -11.74 11.33
CA TYR A 175 22.70 -11.67 12.76
C TYR A 175 22.06 -12.97 13.24
N LEU A 176 22.60 -13.56 14.30
CA LEU A 176 22.05 -14.74 14.96
C LEU A 176 21.21 -14.29 16.15
N LYS A 177 19.94 -14.69 16.19
CA LYS A 177 18.98 -14.31 17.23
C LYS A 177 19.21 -15.07 18.53
N SER A 178 18.40 -14.79 19.55
CA SER A 178 18.49 -15.41 20.88
C SER A 178 18.27 -16.92 20.88
N ASP A 179 17.64 -17.48 19.85
CA ASP A 179 17.45 -18.91 19.67
C ASP A 179 18.49 -19.53 18.72
N GLY A 180 19.53 -18.78 18.36
CA GLY A 180 20.60 -19.19 17.44
C GLY A 180 20.24 -19.12 15.96
N LYS A 181 18.98 -18.85 15.62
CA LYS A 181 18.54 -18.76 14.23
C LYS A 181 19.04 -17.48 13.56
N MET A 182 19.50 -17.60 12.33
CA MET A 182 19.82 -16.45 11.49
C MET A 182 18.57 -15.61 11.21
N ALA A 183 18.66 -14.31 11.48
CA ALA A 183 17.60 -13.35 11.19
C ALA A 183 17.43 -13.12 9.68
N LYS A 184 16.19 -13.01 9.21
CA LYS A 184 15.87 -12.84 7.78
C LYS A 184 14.53 -12.13 7.60
N ASN A 185 14.47 -11.14 6.69
CA ASN A 185 13.32 -10.28 6.45
C ASN A 185 12.74 -9.61 7.71
N GLU A 186 13.62 -9.18 8.62
CA GLU A 186 13.21 -8.65 9.92
C GLU A 186 14.12 -7.52 10.41
N TRP A 187 13.57 -6.68 11.29
CA TRP A 187 14.33 -5.65 11.99
C TRP A 187 14.93 -6.22 13.28
N ILE A 188 16.21 -5.94 13.50
CA ILE A 188 16.93 -6.31 14.71
C ILE A 188 17.41 -5.04 15.39
N TYR A 189 17.13 -4.92 16.68
CA TYR A 189 17.75 -3.91 17.53
C TYR A 189 18.97 -4.52 18.21
N ASP A 190 20.14 -4.03 17.86
CA ASP A 190 21.38 -4.42 18.54
C ASP A 190 21.68 -3.43 19.67
N LYS A 191 21.58 -3.93 20.90
CA LYS A 191 21.86 -3.15 22.11
C LYS A 191 23.31 -2.68 22.19
N ASN A 192 24.27 -3.45 21.69
CA ASN A 192 25.69 -3.11 21.74
C ASN A 192 25.99 -1.89 20.86
N TYR A 193 25.29 -1.78 19.73
CA TYR A 193 25.44 -0.66 18.80
C TYR A 193 24.40 0.44 18.98
N GLY A 194 23.42 0.25 19.86
CA GLY A 194 22.33 1.19 20.14
C GLY A 194 21.48 1.52 18.92
N SER A 195 21.38 0.60 17.95
CA SER A 195 20.81 0.90 16.63
C SER A 195 19.99 -0.25 16.07
N TYR A 196 19.10 0.10 15.14
CA TYR A 196 18.32 -0.85 14.38
C TYR A 196 19.05 -1.21 13.08
N TYR A 197 18.97 -2.48 12.72
CA TYR A 197 19.44 -3.07 11.49
C TYR A 197 18.29 -3.82 10.84
N TYR A 198 18.29 -3.91 9.51
CA TYR A 198 17.32 -4.73 8.80
C TYR A 198 18.04 -5.85 8.07
N LEU A 199 17.61 -7.10 8.28
CA LEU A 199 18.18 -8.27 7.64
C LEU A 199 17.31 -8.62 6.44
N THR A 200 17.92 -8.69 5.26
CA THR A 200 17.24 -8.89 3.98
C THR A 200 16.71 -10.32 3.84
N GLY A 201 16.07 -10.63 2.70
CA GLY A 201 15.68 -11.99 2.36
C GLY A 201 16.85 -12.96 2.19
N GLU A 202 18.07 -12.46 2.05
CA GLU A 202 19.28 -13.28 2.03
C GLU A 202 19.87 -13.47 3.43
N GLY A 203 19.35 -12.77 4.43
CA GLY A 203 19.83 -12.77 5.81
C GLY A 203 20.97 -11.78 6.07
N SER A 204 21.55 -11.18 5.04
CA SER A 204 22.55 -10.13 5.18
C SER A 204 21.90 -8.79 5.59
N TYR A 205 22.60 -7.96 6.35
CA TYR A 205 22.06 -6.64 6.71
C TYR A 205 21.99 -5.69 5.50
N ALA A 206 20.88 -4.97 5.39
CA ALA A 206 20.68 -3.93 4.40
C ALA A 206 21.56 -2.72 4.72
N ARG A 207 22.17 -2.13 3.69
CA ARG A 207 23.05 -0.96 3.78
C ARG A 207 22.97 -0.10 2.52
N ASN A 208 23.17 1.21 2.68
CA ASN A 208 23.04 2.21 1.62
C ASN A 208 21.73 2.09 0.82
N THR A 209 20.63 1.80 1.52
CA THR A 209 19.36 1.51 0.86
C THR A 209 18.17 1.83 1.74
N TRP A 210 17.03 2.02 1.10
CA TRP A 210 15.75 2.23 1.76
C TRP A 210 15.07 0.90 2.06
N VAL A 211 14.52 0.80 3.27
CA VAL A 211 13.60 -0.27 3.67
C VAL A 211 12.33 0.39 4.17
N GLY A 212 11.31 0.41 3.31
CA GLY A 212 10.10 1.20 3.54
C GLY A 212 10.43 2.69 3.63
N ASN A 213 10.10 3.32 4.77
CA ASN A 213 10.36 4.75 5.01
C ASN A 213 11.68 5.03 5.74
N TYR A 214 12.50 4.00 5.98
CA TYR A 214 13.74 4.09 6.75
C TYR A 214 14.94 3.93 5.82
N TYR A 215 16.01 4.66 6.11
CA TYR A 215 17.28 4.52 5.39
C TYR A 215 18.31 3.78 6.25
N LEU A 216 18.98 2.79 5.65
CA LEU A 216 20.07 2.04 6.28
C LEU A 216 21.38 2.58 5.74
N LYS A 217 22.25 3.04 6.62
CA LYS A 217 23.55 3.64 6.26
C LYS A 217 24.54 2.58 5.78
N SER A 218 25.74 3.01 5.39
CA SER A 218 26.80 2.11 4.88
C SER A 218 27.19 1.00 5.86
N ASN A 219 27.11 1.29 7.16
CA ASN A 219 27.36 0.34 8.25
C ASN A 219 26.10 -0.43 8.68
N GLY A 220 25.01 -0.36 7.93
CA GLY A 220 23.75 -1.04 8.22
C GLY A 220 22.91 -0.43 9.33
N LYS A 221 23.39 0.61 10.02
CA LYS A 221 22.62 1.30 11.06
C LYS A 221 21.49 2.11 10.42
N ARG A 222 20.30 2.04 11.01
CA ARG A 222 19.17 2.89 10.66
C ARG A 222 19.48 4.35 10.98
N ALA A 223 19.35 5.21 9.98
CA ALA A 223 19.51 6.65 10.13
C ALA A 223 18.38 7.24 11.00
N LYS A 224 18.72 8.23 11.85
CA LYS A 224 17.76 8.97 12.69
C LYS A 224 18.32 10.35 13.06
N ASN A 225 17.46 11.35 13.12
CA ASN A 225 17.82 12.75 13.40
C ASN A 225 18.95 13.29 12.51
N GLU A 226 19.01 12.88 11.25
CA GLU A 226 20.14 13.21 10.37
C GLU A 226 19.71 13.37 8.91
N TRP A 227 20.51 14.15 8.17
CA TRP A 227 20.37 14.29 6.72
C TRP A 227 21.12 13.17 6.00
N ILE A 228 20.50 12.62 4.96
CA ILE A 228 21.06 11.59 4.09
C ILE A 228 20.96 12.07 2.64
N TYR A 229 22.07 12.01 1.93
CA TYR A 229 22.08 12.16 0.48
C TYR A 229 21.98 10.78 -0.18
N ASP A 230 20.92 10.56 -0.94
CA ASP A 230 20.77 9.36 -1.75
C ASP A 230 21.23 9.64 -3.18
N LYS A 231 22.34 8.99 -3.57
CA LYS A 231 22.93 9.12 -4.90
C LYS A 231 22.00 8.60 -6.01
N ASN A 232 21.17 7.60 -5.73
CA ASN A 232 20.25 7.03 -6.71
C ASN A 232 19.14 8.01 -7.09
N TYR A 233 18.69 8.82 -6.12
CA TYR A 233 17.65 9.83 -6.33
C TYR A 233 18.21 11.24 -6.56
N GLY A 234 19.52 11.43 -6.40
CA GLY A 234 20.19 12.72 -6.54
C GLY A 234 19.63 13.79 -5.59
N SER A 235 19.23 13.39 -4.38
CA SER A 235 18.49 14.28 -3.47
C SER A 235 18.80 14.02 -2.00
N TYR A 236 18.60 15.05 -1.19
CA TYR A 236 18.71 15.00 0.27
C TYR A 236 17.37 14.63 0.89
N TYR A 237 17.44 13.80 1.93
CA TYR A 237 16.33 13.37 2.77
C TYR A 237 16.71 13.63 4.22
N TYR A 238 15.73 13.98 5.05
CA TYR A 238 15.93 14.08 6.49
C TYR A 238 15.21 12.95 7.20
N LEU A 239 15.91 12.21 8.07
CA LEU A 239 15.32 11.14 8.87
C LEU A 239 15.01 11.68 10.26
N THR A 240 13.76 11.54 10.69
CA THR A 240 13.26 12.04 11.98
C THR A 240 13.85 11.26 13.16
N GLY A 241 13.48 11.62 14.39
CA GLY A 241 13.88 10.88 15.59
C GLY A 241 13.35 9.45 15.64
N GLU A 242 12.22 9.20 14.99
CA GLU A 242 11.65 7.86 14.82
C GLU A 242 12.35 7.07 13.71
N GLY A 243 13.15 7.75 12.88
CA GLY A 243 13.98 7.18 11.82
C GLY A 243 13.31 7.13 10.44
N ASN A 244 12.04 7.48 10.33
CA ASN A 244 11.37 7.63 9.03
C ASN A 244 11.78 8.94 8.36
N TYR A 245 11.73 9.02 7.04
CA TYR A 245 11.98 10.29 6.35
C TYR A 245 10.87 11.31 6.63
N ALA A 246 11.26 12.57 6.78
CA ALA A 246 10.39 13.73 6.89
C ALA A 246 9.81 14.08 5.51
N ARG A 247 8.54 14.49 5.47
CA ARG A 247 7.83 14.86 4.25
C ARG A 247 6.75 15.90 4.52
N ASN A 248 6.46 16.73 3.53
CA ASN A 248 5.53 17.87 3.60
C ASN A 248 5.78 18.77 4.83
N THR A 249 7.05 18.96 5.20
CA THR A 249 7.40 19.66 6.43
C THR A 249 8.71 20.41 6.27
N TRP A 250 8.85 21.48 7.07
CA TRP A 250 10.11 22.18 7.24
C TRP A 250 11.03 21.42 8.19
N VAL A 251 12.32 21.42 7.87
CA VAL A 251 13.42 21.02 8.76
C VAL A 251 14.44 22.15 8.73
N GLY A 252 14.41 23.01 9.75
CA GLY A 252 15.15 24.27 9.72
C GLY A 252 14.69 25.15 8.56
N ASN A 253 15.64 25.58 7.71
CA ASN A 253 15.37 26.43 6.55
C ASN A 253 15.01 25.66 5.28
N TYR A 254 14.91 24.33 5.35
CA TYR A 254 14.72 23.46 4.20
C TYR A 254 13.32 22.85 4.23
N TYR A 255 12.71 22.67 3.06
CA TYR A 255 11.41 22.02 2.93
C TYR A 255 11.56 20.62 2.33
N LEU A 256 10.97 19.61 2.98
CA LEU A 256 10.90 18.25 2.47
C LEU A 256 9.55 18.04 1.81
N LYS A 257 9.56 17.67 0.53
CA LYS A 257 8.36 17.47 -0.29
C LYS A 257 7.60 16.20 0.10
N SER A 258 6.51 15.89 -0.59
CA SER A 258 5.66 14.74 -0.31
C SER A 258 6.37 13.38 -0.45
N ASP A 259 7.35 13.30 -1.34
CA ASP A 259 8.20 12.14 -1.57
C ASP A 259 9.45 12.12 -0.64
N GLY A 260 9.55 13.07 0.29
CA GLY A 260 10.65 13.19 1.24
C GLY A 260 11.89 13.87 0.69
N LYS A 261 11.92 14.23 -0.60
CA LYS A 261 13.06 14.94 -1.19
C LYS A 261 13.09 16.39 -0.71
N MET A 262 14.29 16.87 -0.42
CA MET A 262 14.51 18.28 -0.17
C MET A 262 14.20 19.10 -1.44
N ALA A 263 13.35 20.11 -1.30
CA ALA A 263 13.05 21.04 -2.38
C ALA A 263 14.26 21.92 -2.70
N LYS A 264 14.51 22.16 -3.99
CA LYS A 264 15.67 22.93 -4.46
C LYS A 264 15.36 23.61 -5.79
N ALA A 265 15.67 24.91 -5.86
CA ALA A 265 15.42 25.79 -7.01
C ALA A 265 13.97 25.73 -7.52
N GLU A 266 13.01 25.74 -6.60
CA GLU A 266 11.59 25.55 -6.92
C GLU A 266 10.67 26.33 -5.97
N TRP A 267 9.44 26.57 -6.43
CA TRP A 267 8.37 27.14 -5.62
C TRP A 267 7.57 26.04 -4.91
N ILE A 268 7.26 26.27 -3.65
CA ILE A 268 6.49 25.34 -2.80
C ILE A 268 5.37 26.13 -2.14
N TYR A 269 4.19 25.53 -2.15
CA TYR A 269 3.05 26.06 -1.42
C TYR A 269 2.91 25.29 -0.12
N ASP A 270 3.12 25.98 1.01
CA ASP A 270 2.86 25.39 2.32
C ASP A 270 1.44 25.75 2.76
N LYS A 271 0.59 24.73 2.81
CA LYS A 271 -0.82 24.84 3.22
C LYS A 271 -0.96 25.29 4.68
N ASN A 272 -0.03 24.91 5.55
CA ASN A 272 -0.09 25.27 6.97
C ASN A 272 0.07 26.78 7.17
N TYR A 273 0.90 27.41 6.34
CA TYR A 273 1.11 28.86 6.33
C TYR A 273 0.27 29.59 5.28
N GLY A 274 -0.51 28.86 4.48
CA GLY A 274 -1.34 29.40 3.41
C GLY A 274 -0.57 30.19 2.35
N SER A 275 0.74 29.95 2.21
CA SER A 275 1.66 30.85 1.50
C SER A 275 2.63 30.11 0.58
N TYR A 276 3.07 30.80 -0.47
CA TYR A 276 4.15 30.33 -1.34
C TYR A 276 5.51 30.70 -0.76
N TYR A 277 6.46 29.79 -0.91
CA TYR A 277 7.87 29.95 -0.57
C TYR A 277 8.69 29.56 -1.79
N TYR A 278 9.86 30.18 -1.95
CA TYR A 278 10.81 29.77 -2.96
C TYR A 278 12.05 29.19 -2.29
N LEU A 279 12.47 28.00 -2.70
CA LEU A 279 13.63 27.30 -2.14
C LEU A 279 14.78 27.47 -3.15
N THR A 280 15.92 27.98 -2.70
CA THR A 280 17.04 28.36 -3.56
C THR A 280 17.75 27.13 -4.14
N ALA A 281 18.78 27.35 -4.97
CA ALA A 281 19.63 26.27 -5.47
C ALA A 281 20.38 25.55 -4.34
N GLU A 282 20.53 26.16 -3.18
CA GLU A 282 21.10 25.56 -1.98
C GLU A 282 20.02 24.81 -1.16
N GLY A 283 18.73 24.98 -1.51
CA GLY A 283 17.59 24.34 -0.86
C GLY A 283 17.04 25.09 0.35
N SER A 284 17.65 26.19 0.78
CA SER A 284 17.10 27.04 1.84
C SER A 284 16.02 27.96 1.29
N TYR A 285 15.05 28.38 2.11
CA TYR A 285 14.04 29.31 1.62
C TYR A 285 14.60 30.72 1.41
N ALA A 286 14.19 31.33 0.31
CA ALA A 286 14.48 32.72 0.00
C ALA A 286 13.66 33.66 0.89
N ARG A 287 14.30 34.71 1.39
CA ARG A 287 13.68 35.76 2.21
C ARG A 287 14.30 37.12 1.92
N ASN A 288 13.52 38.18 2.10
CA ASN A 288 13.89 39.57 1.83
C ASN A 288 14.45 39.82 0.42
N LYS A 289 13.91 39.13 -0.60
CA LYS A 289 14.43 39.23 -1.96
C LYS A 289 13.37 38.95 -3.02
N TRP A 290 13.64 39.44 -4.23
CA TRP A 290 12.89 39.10 -5.43
C TRP A 290 13.30 37.75 -6.00
N VAL A 291 12.32 37.01 -6.51
CA VAL A 291 12.48 35.82 -7.34
C VAL A 291 11.53 35.96 -8.54
N GLY A 292 12.07 36.32 -9.69
CA GLY A 292 11.26 36.77 -10.83
C GLY A 292 10.46 38.02 -10.46
N ASN A 293 9.15 38.01 -10.73
CA ASN A 293 8.25 39.13 -10.44
C ASN A 293 7.58 39.05 -9.05
N TYR A 294 8.09 38.19 -8.17
CA TYR A 294 7.51 37.94 -6.84
C TYR A 294 8.52 38.29 -5.75
N TYR A 295 8.02 38.88 -4.67
CA TYR A 295 8.85 39.24 -3.51
C TYR A 295 8.62 38.28 -2.35
N LEU A 296 9.70 37.78 -1.75
CA LEU A 296 9.67 36.93 -0.57
C LEU A 296 10.02 37.78 0.66
N LYS A 297 9.14 37.78 1.66
CA LYS A 297 9.26 38.54 2.91
C LYS A 297 10.33 37.97 3.83
N SER A 298 10.51 38.60 5.00
CA SER A 298 11.50 38.19 6.01
C SER A 298 11.27 36.78 6.56
N ASP A 299 10.02 36.35 6.63
CA ASP A 299 9.60 35.00 7.02
C ASP A 299 9.58 34.02 5.83
N GLY A 300 10.00 34.45 4.65
CA GLY A 300 10.06 33.65 3.43
C GLY A 300 8.75 33.53 2.66
N LYS A 301 7.64 34.09 3.17
CA LYS A 301 6.36 34.05 2.47
C LYS A 301 6.36 34.99 1.29
N MET A 302 5.74 34.57 0.20
CA MET A 302 5.45 35.42 -0.94
C MET A 302 4.46 36.52 -0.53
N ALA A 303 4.82 37.78 -0.81
CA ALA A 303 3.98 38.93 -0.54
C ALA A 303 2.76 39.00 -1.48
N LYS A 304 1.64 39.53 -0.98
CA LYS A 304 0.38 39.71 -1.73
C LYS A 304 -0.38 40.95 -1.28
N ASN A 305 -0.93 41.71 -2.22
CA ASN A 305 -1.72 42.94 -1.97
C ASN A 305 -1.04 43.95 -1.05
N GLU A 306 0.29 44.04 -1.08
CA GLU A 306 1.06 44.85 -0.15
C GLU A 306 2.21 45.59 -0.83
N TRP A 307 2.67 46.65 -0.19
CA TRP A 307 3.89 47.35 -0.56
C TRP A 307 5.10 46.60 0.01
N VAL A 308 6.08 46.32 -0.83
CA VAL A 308 7.27 45.53 -0.50
C VAL A 308 8.55 46.32 -0.75
N ASP A 309 9.67 45.74 -0.29
CA ASP A 309 11.02 46.26 -0.51
C ASP A 309 11.15 47.75 -0.10
N GLY A 310 10.81 48.02 1.16
CA GLY A 310 10.87 49.37 1.75
C GLY A 310 9.82 50.34 1.21
N GLY A 311 8.70 49.84 0.67
CA GLY A 311 7.60 50.68 0.16
C GLY A 311 7.78 51.16 -1.28
N ARG A 312 8.76 50.63 -2.01
CA ARG A 312 9.07 51.05 -3.39
C ARG A 312 8.19 50.38 -4.44
N TYR A 313 7.72 49.17 -4.18
CA TYR A 313 7.01 48.34 -5.16
C TYR A 313 5.72 47.80 -4.56
N TYR A 314 4.65 47.75 -5.35
CA TYR A 314 3.38 47.13 -4.97
C TYR A 314 3.20 45.80 -5.70
N VAL A 315 2.85 44.75 -4.97
CA VAL A 315 2.50 43.43 -5.53
C VAL A 315 1.00 43.21 -5.44
N GLY A 316 0.41 42.65 -6.50
CA GLY A 316 -1.03 42.38 -6.58
C GLY A 316 -1.48 41.18 -5.73
N ASP A 317 -2.74 40.76 -5.91
CA ASP A 317 -3.37 39.63 -5.18
C ASP A 317 -2.75 38.28 -5.55
N ASP A 318 -2.28 38.19 -6.78
CA ASP A 318 -1.47 37.09 -7.30
C ASP A 318 -0.01 37.15 -6.84
N GLY A 319 0.41 38.23 -6.17
CA GLY A 319 1.79 38.47 -5.71
C GLY A 319 2.72 38.99 -6.80
N VAL A 320 2.22 39.24 -8.01
CA VAL A 320 3.02 39.75 -9.13
C VAL A 320 3.22 41.25 -8.96
N TRP A 321 4.46 41.72 -9.15
CA TRP A 321 4.77 43.14 -9.17
C TRP A 321 3.94 43.91 -10.20
N GLN A 322 3.29 44.99 -9.74
CA GLN A 322 2.50 45.89 -10.57
C GLN A 322 3.31 47.16 -10.89
N PRO A 323 3.77 47.36 -12.14
CA PRO A 323 4.38 48.62 -12.52
C PRO A 323 3.34 49.74 -12.48
N LYS A 324 3.67 50.87 -11.86
CA LYS A 324 2.78 52.04 -11.76
C LYS A 324 2.45 52.55 -13.18
N PRO A 325 1.17 52.83 -13.52
CA PRO A 325 0.83 53.48 -14.79
C PRO A 325 1.46 54.88 -14.85
N ALA A 326 2.03 55.25 -15.99
CA ALA A 326 2.52 56.62 -16.22
C ALA A 326 1.35 57.62 -16.07
N PRO A 327 1.56 58.78 -15.42
CA PRO A 327 0.49 59.77 -15.25
C PRO A 327 0.05 60.32 -16.61
N LYS A 328 -1.25 60.20 -16.89
CA LYS A 328 -1.93 60.83 -18.05
C LYS A 328 -1.93 62.36 -17.83
N PRO A 329 -1.67 63.19 -18.86
CA PRO A 329 -1.56 64.64 -18.69
C PRO A 329 -2.85 65.26 -18.15
N ALA A 330 -2.72 66.13 -17.16
CA ALA A 330 -3.81 66.80 -16.46
C ALA A 330 -4.52 67.84 -17.35
N PRO A 331 -5.86 67.97 -17.31
CA PRO A 331 -6.57 69.09 -17.92
C PRO A 331 -6.36 70.39 -17.13
N LYS A 332 -6.31 71.51 -17.86
CA LYS A 332 -6.03 72.89 -17.40
C LYS A 332 -7.08 73.38 -16.37
N PRO A 333 -6.73 74.26 -15.40
CA PRO A 333 -7.65 74.67 -14.35
C PRO A 333 -8.61 75.78 -14.81
N ALA A 334 -9.89 75.66 -14.42
CA ALA A 334 -10.89 76.73 -14.43
C ALA A 334 -11.02 77.37 -13.04
N GLU A 335 -11.35 78.66 -13.03
CA GLU A 335 -11.25 79.59 -11.90
C GLU A 335 -12.13 79.29 -10.68
N LYS A 336 -11.68 79.84 -9.54
CA LYS A 336 -12.19 79.67 -8.17
C LYS A 336 -13.00 80.89 -7.73
N PRO A 337 -14.12 80.73 -7.00
CA PRO A 337 -14.63 81.75 -6.08
C PRO A 337 -14.12 81.52 -4.64
N LYS A 338 -13.97 82.64 -3.90
CA LYS A 338 -13.24 82.80 -2.63
C LYS A 338 -14.09 82.54 -1.37
N THR A 339 -13.51 81.81 -0.39
CA THR A 339 -13.55 81.92 1.11
C THR A 339 -14.88 81.94 1.89
N PRO A 340 -14.92 81.72 3.24
CA PRO A 340 -13.82 81.64 4.22
C PRO A 340 -13.80 80.44 5.19
N ALA A 341 -12.71 80.38 5.96
CA ALA A 341 -12.28 79.34 6.89
C ALA A 341 -12.99 79.31 8.26
N PRO A 342 -12.87 78.20 9.01
CA PRO A 342 -12.86 78.24 10.49
C PRO A 342 -11.54 77.72 11.10
N LYS A 343 -11.15 78.32 12.23
CA LYS A 343 -10.05 77.97 13.14
C LYS A 343 -10.63 77.28 14.42
N PRO A 344 -9.84 76.74 15.38
CA PRO A 344 -9.72 75.30 15.61
C PRO A 344 -10.13 74.79 17.02
N ALA A 345 -10.25 73.46 17.11
CA ALA A 345 -10.13 72.49 18.23
C ALA A 345 -10.08 72.95 19.71
N GLU A 346 -10.80 72.27 20.62
CA GLU A 346 -10.30 71.12 21.45
C GLU A 346 -11.28 70.63 22.55
N LYS A 347 -11.45 69.28 22.62
CA LYS A 347 -11.54 68.33 23.79
C LYS A 347 -12.55 68.52 24.96
N PRO A 348 -12.71 67.54 25.89
CA PRO A 348 -12.88 66.07 25.81
C PRO A 348 -14.11 65.55 26.62
N LYS A 349 -14.45 64.24 26.51
CA LYS A 349 -14.65 63.26 27.63
C LYS A 349 -15.66 62.13 27.33
N THR A 350 -15.21 60.89 27.49
CA THR A 350 -15.96 59.66 27.83
C THR A 350 -16.45 59.73 29.29
N PRO A 351 -17.46 58.94 29.79
CA PRO A 351 -17.57 57.47 29.62
C PRO A 351 -19.01 56.87 29.51
N ALA A 352 -19.04 55.53 29.33
CA ALA A 352 -20.19 54.57 29.32
C ALA A 352 -21.04 54.59 30.64
N PRO A 353 -22.21 53.90 30.81
CA PRO A 353 -22.58 52.56 30.29
C PRO A 353 -24.09 52.30 29.95
N LYS A 354 -24.36 51.05 29.55
CA LYS A 354 -25.63 50.39 29.14
C LYS A 354 -26.63 50.18 30.32
N PRO A 355 -27.92 49.88 30.07
CA PRO A 355 -28.35 48.47 30.13
C PRO A 355 -29.48 48.05 29.14
N ALA A 356 -29.73 46.73 29.11
CA ALA A 356 -30.73 45.97 28.34
C ALA A 356 -32.19 46.32 28.76
N GLU A 357 -33.27 46.07 27.99
CA GLU A 357 -33.84 44.75 27.64
C GLU A 357 -34.85 44.79 26.45
N LYS A 358 -35.08 43.59 25.90
CA LYS A 358 -36.05 43.07 24.88
C LYS A 358 -37.54 43.26 25.29
N PRO A 359 -38.56 42.69 24.57
CA PRO A 359 -38.74 42.34 23.15
C PRO A 359 -40.11 42.84 22.60
N LYS A 360 -40.39 42.72 21.29
CA LYS A 360 -41.76 42.47 20.77
C LYS A 360 -41.76 42.03 19.31
N THR A 361 -42.47 40.95 19.03
CA THR A 361 -42.96 40.48 17.72
C THR A 361 -44.48 40.77 17.69
N PRO A 362 -45.12 40.99 16.54
CA PRO A 362 -45.77 39.88 15.85
C PRO A 362 -45.67 39.92 14.29
N ALA A 363 -45.98 38.77 13.69
CA ALA A 363 -45.99 38.40 12.27
C ALA A 363 -47.30 38.85 11.55
N PRO A 364 -47.75 38.29 10.37
CA PRO A 364 -47.11 37.85 9.11
C PRO A 364 -47.83 38.31 7.78
N LYS A 365 -47.15 38.10 6.63
CA LYS A 365 -47.65 37.82 5.23
C LYS A 365 -48.30 38.96 4.38
N PRO A 366 -48.38 38.84 3.02
CA PRO A 366 -48.17 37.66 2.16
C PRO A 366 -47.17 37.79 1.00
N ALA A 367 -46.98 36.65 0.35
CA ALA A 367 -46.09 36.37 -0.78
C ALA A 367 -46.51 37.05 -2.09
N GLU A 368 -45.52 37.48 -2.87
CA GLU A 368 -45.65 37.58 -4.32
C GLU A 368 -44.53 36.82 -5.05
N LYS A 369 -44.97 36.17 -6.11
CA LYS A 369 -44.36 35.19 -6.99
C LYS A 369 -43.23 35.83 -7.85
N PRO A 370 -42.07 35.19 -8.05
CA PRO A 370 -41.10 35.70 -9.04
C PRO A 370 -41.63 35.48 -10.46
N LYS A 371 -41.83 36.57 -11.20
CA LYS A 371 -42.05 36.56 -12.64
C LYS A 371 -40.72 36.41 -13.38
N THR A 372 -40.66 35.37 -14.20
CA THR A 372 -39.69 35.12 -15.27
C THR A 372 -39.65 36.26 -16.29
N PRO A 373 -38.47 36.64 -16.80
CA PRO A 373 -38.37 37.19 -18.15
C PRO A 373 -37.73 36.17 -19.09
N ALA A 374 -38.51 35.74 -20.09
CA ALA A 374 -38.04 34.98 -21.24
C ALA A 374 -37.21 35.87 -22.19
N PRO A 375 -36.24 35.30 -22.92
CA PRO A 375 -35.37 36.04 -23.83
C PRO A 375 -36.04 36.40 -25.15
N LYS A 376 -35.70 37.58 -25.68
CA LYS A 376 -36.14 38.13 -26.97
C LYS A 376 -35.38 37.44 -28.13
N PRO A 377 -35.99 37.23 -29.32
CA PRO A 377 -35.40 36.42 -30.40
C PRO A 377 -34.34 37.19 -31.18
N ALA A 378 -33.21 36.55 -31.49
CA ALA A 378 -32.20 37.07 -32.40
C ALA A 378 -32.52 36.68 -33.85
N GLU A 379 -32.37 37.66 -34.74
CA GLU A 379 -32.68 37.61 -36.16
C GLU A 379 -31.79 36.66 -36.97
N LYS A 380 -32.40 36.12 -38.02
CA LYS A 380 -31.89 35.20 -39.03
C LYS A 380 -31.12 35.98 -40.11
N PRO A 381 -29.89 35.60 -40.50
CA PRO A 381 -29.31 36.10 -41.75
C PRO A 381 -29.85 35.32 -42.95
N LYS A 382 -30.30 36.07 -43.97
CA LYS A 382 -30.70 35.57 -45.29
C LYS A 382 -29.48 35.19 -46.14
N THR A 383 -29.61 34.08 -46.85
CA THR A 383 -28.84 33.65 -48.01
C THR A 383 -29.06 34.60 -49.20
N PRO A 384 -28.11 34.70 -50.13
CA PRO A 384 -28.46 34.68 -51.55
C PRO A 384 -27.88 33.44 -52.25
N ALA A 385 -28.73 32.81 -53.04
CA ALA A 385 -28.43 31.67 -53.89
C ALA A 385 -27.66 32.07 -55.16
N GLN A 386 -26.80 31.18 -55.65
CA GLN A 386 -26.41 31.10 -57.06
C GLN A 386 -26.34 29.62 -57.49
N LYS A 387 -26.87 29.35 -58.69
CA LYS A 387 -26.83 28.10 -59.48
C LYS A 387 -27.07 28.53 -60.95
N PRO A 388 -26.76 27.75 -62.02
CA PRO A 388 -25.84 26.61 -62.23
C PRO A 388 -24.79 26.81 -63.38
N THR A 389 -23.77 25.95 -63.34
CA THR A 389 -22.93 25.32 -64.40
C THR A 389 -23.07 25.67 -65.89
N GLU A 390 -21.91 25.84 -66.55
CA GLU A 390 -21.57 25.21 -67.85
C GLU A 390 -20.04 24.97 -67.99
N LYS A 391 -19.58 24.38 -69.11
CA LYS A 391 -18.68 23.21 -69.21
C LYS A 391 -17.40 23.49 -70.03
N ALA A 392 -16.32 22.75 -69.70
CA ALA A 392 -15.14 22.33 -70.50
C ALA A 392 -14.21 23.37 -71.17
N LYS A 393 -12.89 23.26 -70.89
CA LYS A 393 -11.90 22.63 -71.80
C LYS A 393 -10.50 22.56 -71.19
N GLU A 394 -9.86 21.44 -71.50
CA GLU A 394 -8.47 21.07 -71.33
C GLU A 394 -7.54 21.95 -72.17
N THR A 395 -6.53 22.58 -71.54
CA THR A 395 -5.25 22.92 -72.19
C THR A 395 -4.18 23.12 -71.12
N THR A 396 -3.17 22.25 -71.13
CA THR A 396 -1.85 22.44 -70.52
C THR A 396 -1.23 23.74 -71.03
N PRO A 397 -0.50 24.50 -70.17
CA PRO A 397 0.81 24.91 -70.62
C PRO A 397 1.91 24.68 -69.58
N LYS A 398 3.09 24.48 -70.16
CA LYS A 398 4.38 24.18 -69.55
C LYS A 398 4.79 25.24 -68.53
N GLN A 399 5.35 24.73 -67.44
CA GLN A 399 6.55 25.19 -66.74
C GLN A 399 6.98 26.64 -67.04
N ASP A 400 6.64 27.53 -66.11
CA ASP A 400 7.39 28.75 -65.87
C ASP A 400 7.86 28.79 -64.40
N LYS A 401 9.17 28.99 -64.21
CA LYS A 401 9.84 29.04 -62.92
C LYS A 401 9.63 30.45 -62.36
N SER A 402 8.61 30.62 -61.54
CA SER A 402 8.40 31.81 -60.73
C SER A 402 7.97 31.37 -59.32
N GLN A 403 8.78 31.69 -58.32
CA GLN A 403 8.55 31.42 -56.89
C GLN A 403 7.19 32.00 -56.45
N SER A 404 6.16 31.15 -56.37
CA SER A 404 4.94 31.48 -55.63
C SER A 404 5.09 31.00 -54.19
N LYS A 405 4.92 31.93 -53.25
CA LYS A 405 5.00 31.72 -51.80
C LYS A 405 3.79 30.90 -51.37
N VAL A 406 3.94 29.57 -51.29
CA VAL A 406 2.84 28.65 -50.95
C VAL A 406 2.31 28.96 -49.54
N GLN A 407 1.09 29.50 -49.46
CA GLN A 407 0.37 29.67 -48.20
C GLN A 407 -0.07 28.30 -47.68
N SER A 408 0.07 28.06 -46.37
CA SER A 408 -0.40 26.80 -45.75
C SER A 408 -1.92 26.75 -45.73
N GLY A 409 -2.50 25.55 -45.87
CA GLY A 409 -3.96 25.41 -45.99
C GLY A 409 -4.46 23.98 -46.11
N TRP A 410 -5.79 23.83 -46.04
CA TRP A 410 -6.48 22.54 -46.17
C TRP A 410 -6.67 22.16 -47.63
N VAL A 411 -6.33 20.91 -47.97
CA VAL A 411 -6.64 20.27 -49.26
C VAL A 411 -7.39 18.97 -48.96
N GLY A 412 -8.71 19.00 -49.12
CA GLY A 412 -9.59 17.92 -48.66
C GLY A 412 -9.50 17.70 -47.14
N ASN A 413 -9.21 16.47 -46.71
CA ASN A 413 -9.04 16.11 -45.30
C ASN A 413 -7.59 16.26 -44.79
N TYR A 414 -6.68 16.79 -45.61
CA TYR A 414 -5.25 16.89 -45.31
C TYR A 414 -4.82 18.36 -45.21
N TYR A 415 -3.83 18.64 -44.36
CA TYR A 415 -3.26 19.98 -44.23
C TYR A 415 -1.87 20.04 -44.86
N LEU A 416 -1.66 21.00 -45.78
CA LEU A 416 -0.36 21.30 -46.37
C LEU A 416 0.29 22.47 -45.63
N LYS A 417 1.53 22.26 -45.20
CA LYS A 417 2.37 23.28 -44.56
C LYS A 417 2.98 24.21 -45.62
N SER A 418 3.59 25.31 -45.20
CA SER A 418 4.18 26.32 -46.09
C SER A 418 5.36 25.79 -46.93
N ASP A 419 5.94 24.66 -46.54
CA ASP A 419 6.96 23.92 -47.30
C ASP A 419 6.36 22.95 -48.32
N GLY A 420 5.04 22.95 -48.51
CA GLY A 420 4.30 22.05 -49.40
C GLY A 420 4.13 20.63 -48.87
N LYS A 421 4.65 20.31 -47.67
CA LYS A 421 4.54 18.97 -47.10
C LYS A 421 3.26 18.80 -46.30
N ARG A 422 2.75 17.57 -46.27
CA ARG A 422 1.59 17.19 -45.48
C ARG A 422 1.93 17.15 -43.99
N ALA A 423 1.11 17.76 -43.16
CA ALA A 423 1.20 17.67 -41.70
C ALA A 423 0.79 16.27 -41.21
N LYS A 424 1.44 15.78 -40.13
CA LYS A 424 1.16 14.46 -39.53
C LYS A 424 1.41 14.49 -38.02
N ASN A 425 0.50 13.88 -37.25
CA ASN A 425 0.55 13.81 -35.77
C ASN A 425 0.75 15.18 -35.11
N GLU A 426 0.19 16.25 -35.67
CA GLU A 426 0.42 17.61 -35.21
C GLU A 426 -0.85 18.45 -35.27
N TRP A 427 -0.87 19.50 -34.45
CA TRP A 427 -1.89 20.53 -34.53
C TRP A 427 -1.61 21.46 -35.71
N VAL A 428 -2.65 21.81 -36.45
CA VAL A 428 -2.57 22.65 -37.64
C VAL A 428 -3.58 23.79 -37.59
N ASP A 429 -3.45 24.73 -38.52
CA ASP A 429 -4.41 25.83 -38.70
C ASP A 429 -4.63 26.64 -37.40
N GLY A 430 -3.51 27.14 -36.87
CA GLY A 430 -3.48 27.91 -35.62
C GLY A 430 -3.79 27.10 -34.37
N GLY A 431 -3.59 25.78 -34.40
CA GLY A 431 -3.81 24.91 -33.24
C GLY A 431 -5.26 24.44 -33.08
N ARG A 432 -6.13 24.66 -34.08
CA ARG A 432 -7.57 24.38 -33.96
C ARG A 432 -7.95 22.94 -34.28
N TYR A 433 -7.17 22.29 -35.15
CA TYR A 433 -7.44 20.95 -35.66
C TYR A 433 -6.22 20.07 -35.47
N TYR A 434 -6.45 18.78 -35.27
CA TYR A 434 -5.39 17.77 -35.18
C TYR A 434 -5.44 16.85 -36.39
N VAL A 435 -4.27 16.50 -36.93
CA VAL A 435 -4.14 15.49 -37.99
C VAL A 435 -3.41 14.25 -37.48
N ASP A 436 -3.91 13.07 -37.86
CA ASP A 436 -3.38 11.78 -37.42
C ASP A 436 -2.03 11.42 -38.10
N SER A 437 -1.58 10.18 -37.92
CA SER A 437 -0.33 9.67 -38.52
C SER A 437 -0.38 9.60 -40.04
N ASP A 438 -1.58 9.47 -40.60
CA ASP A 438 -1.84 9.54 -42.03
C ASP A 438 -2.03 11.00 -42.48
N GLY A 439 -1.98 11.97 -41.58
CA GLY A 439 -2.20 13.38 -41.87
C GLY A 439 -3.66 13.73 -42.15
N LYS A 440 -4.60 12.81 -41.87
CA LYS A 440 -6.04 13.07 -42.01
C LYS A 440 -6.54 13.83 -40.80
N LYS A 441 -7.47 14.75 -41.02
CA LYS A 441 -8.17 15.48 -39.95
C LYS A 441 -8.93 14.51 -39.03
N VAL A 442 -8.62 14.54 -37.74
CA VAL A 442 -9.31 13.75 -36.72
C VAL A 442 -10.66 14.39 -36.39
N LYS A 443 -11.70 13.56 -36.26
CA LYS A 443 -13.09 13.97 -35.99
C LYS A 443 -13.77 13.01 -35.03
N SER A 444 -14.61 13.53 -34.15
CA SER A 444 -15.40 12.77 -33.16
C SER A 444 -14.59 11.81 -32.28
N ASP A 445 -13.31 12.10 -32.04
CA ASP A 445 -12.37 11.18 -31.39
C ASP A 445 -11.48 11.87 -30.37
N TRP A 446 -10.93 11.07 -29.46
CA TRP A 446 -9.99 11.52 -28.43
C TRP A 446 -8.56 11.43 -28.95
N ILE A 447 -7.79 12.49 -28.74
CA ILE A 447 -6.34 12.48 -28.98
C ILE A 447 -5.61 12.76 -27.68
N TYR A 448 -4.44 12.14 -27.55
CA TYR A 448 -3.48 12.46 -26.50
C TYR A 448 -2.30 13.21 -27.11
N ASP A 449 -2.15 14.48 -26.73
CA ASP A 449 -0.97 15.24 -27.13
C ASP A 449 0.13 15.08 -26.09
N LYS A 450 1.22 14.42 -26.49
CA LYS A 450 2.40 14.20 -25.66
C LYS A 450 3.11 15.51 -25.28
N ASN A 451 3.09 16.53 -26.13
CA ASN A 451 3.73 17.81 -25.88
C ASN A 451 3.04 18.59 -24.77
N TYR A 452 1.71 18.48 -24.69
CA TYR A 452 0.90 19.13 -23.65
C TYR A 452 0.52 18.21 -22.49
N GLY A 453 0.86 16.91 -22.56
CA GLY A 453 0.58 15.92 -21.53
C GLY A 453 -0.92 15.75 -21.23
N SER A 454 -1.78 15.98 -22.22
CA SER A 454 -3.23 16.07 -22.00
C SER A 454 -4.04 15.47 -23.13
N TYR A 455 -5.26 15.06 -22.78
CA TYR A 455 -6.27 14.60 -23.72
C TYR A 455 -7.10 15.78 -24.24
N TYR A 456 -7.47 15.71 -25.51
CA TYR A 456 -8.38 16.60 -26.19
C TYR A 456 -9.42 15.77 -26.92
N TYR A 457 -10.62 16.31 -27.09
CA TYR A 457 -11.65 15.67 -27.91
C TYR A 457 -11.90 16.50 -29.16
N LEU A 458 -11.80 15.90 -30.34
CA LEU A 458 -12.13 16.55 -31.60
C LEU A 458 -13.60 16.32 -31.89
N THR A 459 -14.32 17.41 -32.16
CA THR A 459 -15.74 17.42 -32.53
C THR A 459 -15.97 16.80 -33.91
N ALA A 460 -17.23 16.66 -34.33
CA ALA A 460 -17.58 16.16 -35.67
C ALA A 460 -17.01 17.06 -36.79
N GLU A 461 -16.85 18.35 -36.49
CA GLU A 461 -16.24 19.35 -37.36
C GLU A 461 -14.71 19.25 -37.39
N GLY A 462 -14.12 18.50 -36.46
CA GLY A 462 -12.69 18.26 -36.31
C GLY A 462 -11.94 19.31 -35.48
N SER A 463 -12.63 20.36 -35.02
CA SER A 463 -12.07 21.30 -34.04
C SER A 463 -12.09 20.70 -32.63
N TYR A 464 -11.17 21.11 -31.76
CA TYR A 464 -11.19 20.62 -30.38
C TYR A 464 -12.37 21.19 -29.58
N ALA A 465 -12.99 20.35 -28.76
CA ALA A 465 -14.04 20.73 -27.83
C ALA A 465 -13.45 21.52 -26.66
N ARG A 466 -14.17 22.56 -26.23
CA ARG A 466 -13.78 23.41 -25.08
C ARG A 466 -15.01 23.87 -24.31
N ASN A 467 -14.82 24.10 -23.01
CA ASN A 467 -15.87 24.52 -22.05
C ASN A 467 -17.13 23.64 -22.06
N LYS A 468 -16.97 22.32 -22.20
CA LYS A 468 -18.11 21.40 -22.25
C LYS A 468 -17.77 20.00 -21.76
N TRP A 469 -18.80 19.26 -21.39
CA TRP A 469 -18.72 17.84 -21.09
C TRP A 469 -18.69 17.00 -22.38
N VAL A 470 -17.85 15.97 -22.38
CA VAL A 470 -17.85 14.86 -23.34
C VAL A 470 -17.81 13.58 -22.52
N GLY A 471 -18.93 12.86 -22.46
CA GLY A 471 -19.11 11.76 -21.52
C GLY A 471 -18.96 12.25 -20.07
N ASN A 472 -18.08 11.60 -19.30
CA ASN A 472 -17.78 11.98 -17.91
C ASN A 472 -16.57 12.91 -17.76
N TYR A 473 -16.05 13.48 -18.87
CA TYR A 473 -14.87 14.34 -18.88
C TYR A 473 -15.25 15.77 -19.26
N TYR A 474 -14.64 16.74 -18.58
CA TYR A 474 -14.83 18.14 -18.88
C TYR A 474 -13.63 18.71 -19.62
N LEU A 475 -13.87 19.34 -20.78
CA LEU A 475 -12.86 20.00 -21.58
C LEU A 475 -12.83 21.48 -21.20
N LYS A 476 -11.66 21.98 -20.78
CA LYS A 476 -11.46 23.37 -20.36
C LYS A 476 -11.48 24.34 -21.54
N SER A 477 -11.29 25.63 -21.28
CA SER A 477 -11.28 26.68 -22.30
C SER A 477 -10.18 26.50 -23.34
N ASP A 478 -9.05 25.93 -22.94
CA ASP A 478 -7.92 25.56 -23.80
C ASP A 478 -8.07 24.18 -24.47
N GLY A 479 -9.22 23.51 -24.26
CA GLY A 479 -9.53 22.21 -24.85
C GLY A 479 -8.93 21.01 -24.11
N LYS A 480 -8.14 21.22 -23.05
CA LYS A 480 -7.57 20.12 -22.26
C LYS A 480 -8.61 19.52 -21.34
N VAL A 481 -8.54 18.21 -21.10
CA VAL A 481 -9.28 17.55 -20.02
C VAL A 481 -8.89 18.14 -18.66
N ALA A 482 -9.88 18.58 -17.90
CA ALA A 482 -9.72 19.03 -16.52
C ALA A 482 -9.35 17.87 -15.59
N LYS A 483 -8.50 18.11 -14.58
CA LYS A 483 -8.07 17.08 -13.61
C LYS A 483 -7.92 17.66 -12.21
N ASN A 484 -8.43 16.95 -11.20
CA ASN A 484 -8.39 17.34 -9.78
C ASN A 484 -8.94 18.74 -9.48
N GLU A 485 -9.92 19.21 -10.23
CA GLU A 485 -10.41 20.59 -10.17
C GLU A 485 -11.93 20.67 -10.25
N TRP A 486 -12.46 21.81 -9.80
CA TRP A 486 -13.86 22.17 -9.96
C TRP A 486 -14.10 22.72 -11.37
N VAL A 487 -15.16 22.26 -12.03
CA VAL A 487 -15.49 22.60 -13.41
C VAL A 487 -16.94 23.05 -13.54
N ASP A 488 -17.29 23.57 -14.72
CA ASP A 488 -18.67 23.93 -15.09
C ASP A 488 -19.31 24.87 -14.05
N GLY A 489 -18.66 26.03 -13.87
CA GLY A 489 -19.06 27.04 -12.90
C GLY A 489 -18.86 26.64 -11.43
N GLY A 490 -18.00 25.65 -11.17
CA GLY A 490 -17.73 25.19 -9.80
C GLY A 490 -18.79 24.24 -9.24
N ARG A 491 -19.65 23.69 -10.11
CA ARG A 491 -20.74 22.80 -9.73
C ARG A 491 -20.32 21.34 -9.64
N TYR A 492 -19.29 20.93 -10.38
CA TYR A 492 -18.85 19.54 -10.44
C TYR A 492 -17.35 19.45 -10.18
N TYR A 493 -16.92 18.34 -9.57
CA TYR A 493 -15.50 18.07 -9.35
C TYR A 493 -15.05 16.89 -10.21
N VAL A 494 -13.88 17.00 -10.86
CA VAL A 494 -13.26 15.92 -11.63
C VAL A 494 -12.02 15.39 -10.92
N ASN A 495 -11.82 14.07 -10.94
CA ASN A 495 -10.70 13.41 -10.27
C ASN A 495 -9.37 13.52 -11.08
N SER A 496 -8.34 12.78 -10.67
CA SER A 496 -7.01 12.78 -11.29
C SER A 496 -7.00 12.21 -12.71
N GLU A 497 -7.95 11.34 -13.03
CA GLU A 497 -8.18 10.84 -14.38
C GLU A 497 -8.98 11.83 -15.24
N GLY A 498 -9.57 12.85 -14.63
CA GLY A 498 -10.44 13.84 -15.27
C GLY A 498 -11.91 13.43 -15.36
N LYS A 499 -12.29 12.36 -14.67
CA LYS A 499 -13.68 11.88 -14.60
C LYS A 499 -14.46 12.60 -13.52
N MET A 500 -15.73 12.90 -13.81
CA MET A 500 -16.70 13.43 -12.84
C MET A 500 -16.81 12.54 -11.60
N VAL A 501 -16.75 13.16 -10.42
CA VAL A 501 -16.92 12.50 -9.12
C VAL A 501 -18.38 12.59 -8.67
N ARG A 502 -18.91 11.52 -8.06
CA ARG A 502 -20.29 11.42 -7.55
C ARG A 502 -20.29 10.78 -6.16
N GLY A 503 -21.20 11.24 -5.30
CA GLY A 503 -21.59 10.61 -4.03
C GLY A 503 -20.53 10.59 -2.94
N LYS A 504 -19.51 11.46 -2.99
CA LYS A 504 -18.40 11.44 -2.03
C LYS A 504 -17.80 12.80 -1.74
N TRP A 505 -16.94 12.85 -0.74
CA TRP A 505 -16.19 14.06 -0.44
C TRP A 505 -15.08 14.28 -1.47
N VAL A 506 -14.82 15.54 -1.79
CA VAL A 506 -13.85 15.96 -2.80
C VAL A 506 -13.02 17.12 -2.29
N ASP A 507 -11.96 17.43 -3.04
CA ASP A 507 -11.12 18.60 -2.78
C ASP A 507 -10.53 18.57 -1.35
N GLY A 508 -10.05 17.38 -0.98
CA GLY A 508 -9.50 17.10 0.34
C GLY A 508 -10.53 17.13 1.47
N GLY A 509 -11.77 16.68 1.23
CA GLY A 509 -12.80 16.61 2.27
C GLY A 509 -13.55 17.91 2.53
N ARG A 510 -13.32 18.96 1.73
CA ARG A 510 -13.92 20.29 1.97
C ARG A 510 -15.37 20.40 1.51
N TYR A 511 -15.72 19.61 0.51
CA TYR A 511 -17.02 19.66 -0.15
C TYR A 511 -17.51 18.25 -0.43
N TYR A 512 -18.82 18.08 -0.37
CA TYR A 512 -19.48 16.85 -0.76
C TYR A 512 -20.15 17.04 -2.11
N VAL A 513 -19.96 16.10 -3.03
CA VAL A 513 -20.72 16.03 -4.29
C VAL A 513 -21.77 14.94 -4.18
N GLY A 514 -23.00 15.27 -4.59
CA GLY A 514 -24.13 14.35 -4.54
C GLY A 514 -23.97 13.20 -5.54
N ASN A 515 -24.92 12.27 -5.52
CA ASN A 515 -24.93 11.14 -6.47
C ASN A 515 -25.07 11.60 -7.93
N ASP A 516 -25.62 12.78 -8.16
CA ASP A 516 -25.67 13.49 -9.45
C ASP A 516 -24.33 14.15 -9.85
N GLY A 517 -23.36 14.20 -8.93
CA GLY A 517 -22.05 14.85 -9.10
C GLY A 517 -22.06 16.35 -8.79
N VAL A 518 -23.22 16.89 -8.42
CA VAL A 518 -23.39 18.32 -8.13
C VAL A 518 -22.89 18.60 -6.72
N ARG A 519 -22.14 19.69 -6.58
CA ARG A 519 -21.69 20.24 -5.30
C ARG A 519 -22.89 20.49 -4.40
N GLN A 520 -22.90 19.83 -3.27
CA GLN A 520 -23.93 20.02 -2.27
C GLN A 520 -23.59 21.22 -1.39
N PRO A 521 -24.61 21.95 -0.87
CA PRO A 521 -24.40 22.91 0.19
C PRO A 521 -23.70 22.23 1.38
N LYS A 522 -22.89 22.99 2.11
CA LYS A 522 -22.05 22.48 3.22
C LYS A 522 -22.91 21.57 4.12
N PRO A 523 -22.57 20.28 4.29
CA PRO A 523 -23.43 19.35 5.04
C PRO A 523 -23.65 19.81 6.49
N ALA A 524 -24.81 19.51 7.05
CA ALA A 524 -25.17 19.83 8.44
C ALA A 524 -24.22 19.21 9.49
N ALA A 525 -23.35 18.27 9.10
CA ALA A 525 -22.37 17.60 9.95
C ALA A 525 -21.17 18.47 10.37
N GLY A 526 -21.10 19.74 9.99
CA GLY A 526 -20.04 20.66 10.40
C GLY A 526 -18.78 20.61 9.51
N ASN A 527 -17.63 20.95 10.08
CA ASN A 527 -16.35 20.99 9.36
C ASN A 527 -15.91 19.59 8.87
N PRO A 528 -14.90 19.48 7.99
CA PRO A 528 -14.43 18.18 7.47
C PRO A 528 -14.04 17.18 8.56
N TYR A 529 -13.52 17.66 9.70
CA TYR A 529 -13.09 16.84 10.82
C TYR A 529 -14.25 16.17 11.55
N SER A 530 -15.35 16.89 11.80
CA SER A 530 -16.55 16.30 12.42
C SER A 530 -17.25 15.32 11.48
N ALA A 531 -17.26 15.58 10.17
CA ALA A 531 -17.78 14.65 9.18
C ALA A 531 -16.95 13.35 9.09
N ALA A 532 -15.62 13.47 9.09
CA ALA A 532 -14.72 12.31 9.10
C ALA A 532 -14.87 11.51 10.39
N LEU A 533 -14.97 12.17 11.55
CA LEU A 533 -15.18 11.50 12.84
C LEU A 533 -16.51 10.73 12.86
N LYS A 534 -17.61 11.33 12.37
CA LYS A 534 -18.91 10.65 12.28
C LYS A 534 -18.83 9.43 11.36
N THR A 535 -18.20 9.59 10.20
CA THR A 535 -17.98 8.47 9.25
C THR A 535 -17.12 7.37 9.88
N ALA A 536 -16.08 7.74 10.64
CA ALA A 536 -15.25 6.79 11.36
C ALA A 536 -16.02 6.05 12.46
N GLN A 537 -16.94 6.74 13.17
CA GLN A 537 -17.84 6.13 14.14
C GLN A 537 -18.76 5.10 13.48
N ASP A 538 -19.31 5.41 12.31
CA ASP A 538 -20.14 4.47 11.54
C ASP A 538 -19.34 3.23 11.11
N TYR A 539 -18.11 3.40 10.62
CA TYR A 539 -17.22 2.29 10.32
C TYR A 539 -16.78 1.49 11.56
N ASN A 540 -16.70 2.14 12.72
CA ASN A 540 -16.41 1.47 13.98
C ASN A 540 -17.58 0.59 14.46
N ARG A 541 -18.84 0.99 14.17
CA ARG A 541 -20.04 0.20 14.53
C ARG A 541 -20.10 -1.16 13.85
N ILE A 542 -19.47 -1.29 12.68
CA ILE A 542 -19.30 -2.57 11.98
C ILE A 542 -17.96 -3.24 12.31
N HIS A 543 -17.31 -2.81 13.40
CA HIS A 543 -16.14 -3.44 14.00
C HIS A 543 -14.92 -3.54 13.07
N LEU A 544 -14.61 -2.49 12.31
CA LEU A 544 -13.41 -2.46 11.48
C LEU A 544 -12.13 -2.19 12.31
N SER A 545 -10.98 -2.60 11.77
CA SER A 545 -9.68 -2.28 12.35
C SER A 545 -9.33 -0.80 12.14
N LYS A 546 -8.47 -0.26 13.00
CA LYS A 546 -7.95 1.11 12.90
C LYS A 546 -7.46 1.44 11.48
N LYS A 547 -6.66 0.53 10.90
CA LYS A 547 -6.09 0.70 9.56
C LYS A 547 -7.17 0.68 8.48
N ARG A 548 -8.16 -0.21 8.60
CA ARG A 548 -9.25 -0.29 7.63
C ARG A 548 -10.16 0.93 7.69
N ILE A 549 -10.51 1.43 8.88
CA ILE A 549 -11.28 2.67 9.03
C ILE A 549 -10.56 3.84 8.36
N TYR A 550 -9.24 3.97 8.59
CA TYR A 550 -8.44 5.01 7.93
C TYR A 550 -8.50 4.90 6.39
N GLU A 551 -8.28 3.71 5.83
CA GLU A 551 -8.36 3.49 4.38
C GLU A 551 -9.74 3.82 3.81
N MET A 552 -10.80 3.48 4.53
CA MET A 552 -12.17 3.82 4.11
C MET A 552 -12.38 5.33 4.11
N LEU A 553 -11.89 6.07 5.10
CA LEU A 553 -11.99 7.53 5.10
C LEU A 553 -11.26 8.16 3.91
N ILE A 554 -10.07 7.65 3.54
CA ILE A 554 -9.36 8.11 2.33
C ILE A 554 -10.18 7.79 1.07
N TYR A 555 -10.79 6.61 1.00
CA TYR A 555 -11.64 6.20 -0.12
C TYR A 555 -12.87 7.10 -0.29
N GLU A 556 -13.48 7.51 0.83
CA GLU A 556 -14.59 8.47 0.89
C GLU A 556 -14.19 9.90 0.49
N GLY A 557 -12.89 10.15 0.29
CA GLY A 557 -12.35 11.41 -0.20
C GLY A 557 -11.94 12.39 0.90
N PHE A 558 -11.87 11.93 2.17
CA PHE A 558 -11.21 12.69 3.22
C PHE A 558 -9.69 12.71 2.98
N ASN A 559 -9.05 13.85 3.28
CA ASN A 559 -7.59 13.91 3.22
C ASN A 559 -6.95 13.18 4.43
N SER A 560 -5.65 12.93 4.32
CA SER A 560 -4.85 12.24 5.35
C SER A 560 -5.02 12.84 6.74
N ASP A 561 -5.00 14.17 6.87
CA ASP A 561 -5.05 14.87 8.15
C ASP A 561 -6.43 14.73 8.80
N THR A 562 -7.48 14.81 8.00
CA THR A 562 -8.87 14.70 8.45
C THR A 562 -9.19 13.26 8.87
N ALA A 563 -8.72 12.29 8.09
CA ALA A 563 -8.83 10.88 8.42
C ALA A 563 -8.03 10.55 9.69
N GLN A 564 -6.81 11.07 9.83
CA GLN A 564 -5.98 10.83 11.01
C GLN A 564 -6.57 11.49 12.26
N TYR A 565 -7.11 12.70 12.13
CA TYR A 565 -7.86 13.35 13.20
C TYR A 565 -9.03 12.48 13.66
N ALA A 566 -9.84 11.97 12.72
CA ALA A 566 -10.97 11.10 13.04
C ALA A 566 -10.52 9.85 13.79
N ILE A 567 -9.44 9.18 13.35
CA ILE A 567 -8.87 8.01 14.02
C ILE A 567 -8.38 8.34 15.44
N ASN A 568 -7.75 9.50 15.64
CA ASN A 568 -7.24 9.93 16.94
C ASN A 568 -8.37 10.27 17.93
N HIS A 569 -9.49 10.80 17.43
CA HIS A 569 -10.64 11.21 18.24
C HIS A 569 -11.73 10.14 18.35
N LEU A 570 -11.63 9.04 17.59
CA LEU A 570 -12.59 7.94 17.62
C LEU A 570 -12.57 7.18 18.96
N GLN A 571 -11.42 7.10 19.62
CA GLN A 571 -11.24 6.41 20.92
C GLN A 571 -11.83 4.98 20.93
N ALA A 572 -11.70 4.25 19.82
CA ALA A 572 -12.25 2.91 19.68
C ALA A 572 -11.37 1.83 20.34
N ASP A 573 -12.03 0.83 20.93
CA ASP A 573 -11.39 -0.42 21.36
C ASP A 573 -11.26 -1.38 20.18
N TYR A 574 -10.12 -1.33 19.50
CA TYR A 574 -9.85 -2.16 18.33
C TYR A 574 -9.66 -3.65 18.68
N LYS A 575 -9.32 -3.99 19.93
CA LYS A 575 -9.28 -5.37 20.40
C LYS A 575 -10.69 -5.94 20.55
N ALA A 576 -11.63 -5.13 21.06
CA ALA A 576 -13.04 -5.49 21.09
C ALA A 576 -13.62 -5.63 19.67
N ASN A 577 -13.25 -4.76 18.72
CA ASN A 577 -13.65 -4.89 17.32
C ASN A 577 -13.14 -6.19 16.68
N ALA A 578 -11.87 -6.54 16.92
CA ALA A 578 -11.30 -7.78 16.41
C ALA A 578 -12.05 -9.01 16.95
N LEU A 579 -12.39 -9.02 18.24
CA LEU A 579 -13.20 -10.07 18.87
C LEU A 579 -14.62 -10.13 18.31
N ALA A 580 -15.27 -9.00 18.07
CA ALA A 580 -16.61 -8.95 17.47
C ALA A 580 -16.60 -9.53 16.04
N GLN A 581 -15.63 -9.14 15.21
CA GLN A 581 -15.45 -9.71 13.87
C GLN A 581 -15.14 -11.20 13.90
N ALA A 582 -14.29 -11.64 14.84
CA ALA A 582 -13.99 -13.06 15.02
C ALA A 582 -15.27 -13.86 15.38
N ARG A 583 -16.14 -13.31 16.23
CA ARG A 583 -17.43 -13.91 16.58
C ARG A 583 -18.38 -13.98 15.39
N GLU A 584 -18.45 -12.94 14.56
CA GLU A 584 -19.22 -12.97 13.31
C GLU A 584 -18.72 -14.05 12.34
N TYR A 585 -17.41 -14.15 12.14
CA TYR A 585 -16.83 -15.19 11.28
C TYR A 585 -17.13 -16.61 11.77
N ARG A 586 -17.09 -16.81 13.09
CA ARG A 586 -17.46 -18.09 13.69
C ARG A 586 -18.94 -18.41 13.51
N LYS A 587 -19.83 -17.40 13.65
CA LYS A 587 -21.28 -17.54 13.47
C LYS A 587 -21.67 -17.89 12.03
N ASN A 588 -21.03 -17.24 11.05
CA ASN A 588 -21.49 -17.28 9.66
C ASN A 588 -20.79 -18.33 8.77
N ALA A 589 -19.62 -18.86 9.18
CA ALA A 589 -18.79 -19.65 8.28
C ALA A 589 -18.12 -20.90 8.90
N ASN A 590 -18.42 -21.28 10.14
CA ASN A 590 -17.83 -22.45 10.83
C ASN A 590 -16.28 -22.53 10.69
N LEU A 591 -15.61 -21.37 10.66
CA LEU A 591 -14.18 -21.28 10.40
C LEU A 591 -13.37 -21.70 11.63
N SER A 592 -12.24 -22.37 11.38
CA SER A 592 -11.25 -22.68 12.40
C SER A 592 -10.63 -21.39 12.96
N LYS A 593 -10.06 -21.47 14.18
CA LYS A 593 -9.34 -20.33 14.79
C LYS A 593 -8.22 -19.80 13.90
N THR A 594 -7.51 -20.69 13.21
CA THR A 594 -6.44 -20.33 12.27
C THR A 594 -6.98 -19.54 11.08
N GLU A 595 -8.07 -20.00 10.46
CA GLU A 595 -8.70 -19.28 9.34
C GLU A 595 -9.29 -17.94 9.78
N ILE A 596 -9.84 -17.85 10.99
CA ILE A 596 -10.32 -16.59 11.56
C ILE A 596 -9.14 -15.64 11.78
N TYR A 597 -8.02 -16.13 12.32
CA TYR A 597 -6.80 -15.35 12.51
C TYR A 597 -6.26 -14.79 11.18
N GLU A 598 -6.15 -15.64 10.17
CA GLU A 598 -5.71 -15.25 8.83
C GLU A 598 -6.65 -14.21 8.20
N ARG A 599 -7.97 -14.34 8.39
CA ARG A 599 -8.94 -13.36 7.88
C ARG A 599 -8.84 -12.02 8.60
N LEU A 600 -8.67 -12.02 9.92
CA LEU A 600 -8.51 -10.80 10.72
C LEU A 600 -7.22 -10.05 10.35
N THR A 601 -6.11 -10.78 10.21
CA THR A 601 -4.79 -10.22 9.87
C THR A 601 -4.58 -10.00 8.37
N SER A 602 -5.51 -10.47 7.54
CA SER A 602 -5.41 -10.36 6.08
C SER A 602 -5.14 -8.90 5.65
N PRO A 603 -4.13 -8.68 4.80
CA PRO A 603 -3.77 -7.34 4.33
C PRO A 603 -4.80 -6.75 3.35
N TYR A 604 -5.80 -7.53 2.94
CA TYR A 604 -6.83 -7.14 1.97
C TYR A 604 -8.16 -6.79 2.64
N PHE A 605 -8.59 -7.56 3.64
CA PHE A 605 -9.95 -7.46 4.17
C PHE A 605 -10.05 -6.67 5.48
N ARG A 606 -9.50 -7.21 6.57
CA ARG A 606 -9.75 -6.71 7.92
C ARG A 606 -8.56 -5.98 8.53
N LYS A 607 -7.32 -6.36 8.21
CA LYS A 607 -6.08 -5.63 8.56
C LYS A 607 -5.92 -5.30 10.06
N PHE A 608 -6.46 -6.15 10.94
CA PHE A 608 -6.14 -6.06 12.38
C PHE A 608 -4.66 -6.35 12.61
N THR A 609 -4.10 -5.80 13.68
CA THR A 609 -2.73 -6.17 14.08
C THR A 609 -2.70 -7.61 14.57
N LYS A 610 -1.51 -8.22 14.60
CA LYS A 610 -1.35 -9.58 15.13
C LYS A 610 -1.82 -9.65 16.58
N GLU A 611 -1.49 -8.64 17.38
CA GLU A 611 -1.87 -8.56 18.79
C GLU A 611 -3.39 -8.46 18.99
N GLU A 612 -4.08 -7.70 18.13
CA GLU A 612 -5.54 -7.58 18.16
C GLU A 612 -6.21 -8.91 17.73
N ALA A 613 -5.67 -9.57 16.71
CA ALA A 613 -6.15 -10.87 16.26
C ALA A 613 -5.86 -11.97 17.29
N ASP A 614 -4.67 -12.00 17.89
CA ASP A 614 -4.28 -12.94 18.95
C ASP A 614 -5.19 -12.77 20.18
N TYR A 615 -5.45 -11.52 20.58
CA TYR A 615 -6.44 -11.21 21.61
C TYR A 615 -7.83 -11.74 21.24
N ALA A 616 -8.28 -11.50 20.02
CA ALA A 616 -9.57 -11.97 19.54
C ALA A 616 -9.67 -13.49 19.56
N ILE A 617 -8.65 -14.23 19.10
CA ILE A 617 -8.61 -15.70 19.11
C ILE A 617 -8.56 -16.25 20.54
N GLN A 618 -7.77 -15.64 21.43
CA GLN A 618 -7.70 -16.03 22.83
C GLN A 618 -9.04 -15.84 23.55
N LYS A 619 -9.74 -14.73 23.25
CA LYS A 619 -11.03 -14.38 23.83
C LYS A 619 -12.22 -14.95 23.07
N LEU A 620 -12.00 -15.60 21.92
CA LEU A 620 -13.07 -16.09 21.06
C LEU A 620 -13.95 -17.12 21.77
N ASP A 621 -13.32 -17.97 22.58
CA ASP A 621 -13.96 -19.02 23.39
C ASP A 621 -14.45 -18.52 24.76
N LEU A 622 -14.13 -17.28 25.11
CA LEU A 622 -14.59 -16.63 26.32
C LEU A 622 -15.84 -15.81 25.95
N THR A 623 -17.01 -16.36 26.23
CA THR A 623 -18.27 -15.62 26.07
C THR A 623 -18.25 -14.40 27.01
N PRO A 624 -18.68 -13.22 26.53
CA PRO A 624 -18.89 -12.09 27.41
C PRO A 624 -20.12 -12.40 28.26
N GLU A 625 -20.07 -12.08 29.55
CA GLU A 625 -21.05 -12.41 30.59
C GLU A 625 -20.92 -13.84 31.15
N GLY A 626 -20.63 -13.89 32.44
CA GLY A 626 -20.47 -15.11 33.22
C GLY A 626 -21.78 -15.87 33.43
N SER A 627 -22.21 -16.63 32.43
CA SER A 627 -23.00 -17.83 32.67
C SER A 627 -22.29 -19.01 31.99
N ILE A 628 -21.75 -19.88 32.82
CA ILE A 628 -21.03 -21.05 32.34
C ILE A 628 -22.07 -21.91 31.62
N ALA A 629 -21.82 -22.22 30.35
CA ALA A 629 -22.53 -23.25 29.62
C ALA A 629 -22.17 -24.62 30.24
N ARG A 630 -22.59 -24.89 31.47
CA ARG A 630 -22.40 -26.18 32.12
C ARG A 630 -23.53 -27.09 31.66
N ASN A 631 -23.17 -28.25 31.15
CA ASN A 631 -24.10 -29.30 30.75
C ASN A 631 -25.14 -28.82 29.72
N LYS A 632 -24.72 -28.02 28.74
CA LYS A 632 -25.64 -27.52 27.71
C LYS A 632 -25.01 -27.50 26.32
N TRP A 633 -25.88 -27.64 25.33
CA TRP A 633 -25.54 -27.45 23.93
C TRP A 633 -25.40 -25.96 23.59
N VAL A 634 -24.38 -25.63 22.80
CA VAL A 634 -24.19 -24.33 22.17
C VAL A 634 -23.94 -24.61 20.68
N GLY A 635 -25.00 -24.52 19.88
CA GLY A 635 -24.99 -25.04 18.51
C GLY A 635 -24.80 -26.56 18.50
N ASP A 636 -23.93 -27.06 17.62
CA ASP A 636 -23.59 -28.50 17.54
C ASP A 636 -22.53 -28.94 18.57
N TYR A 637 -22.19 -28.11 19.55
CA TYR A 637 -21.10 -28.34 20.50
C TYR A 637 -21.64 -28.47 21.93
N TYR A 638 -21.17 -29.48 22.66
CA TYR A 638 -21.61 -29.72 24.05
C TYR A 638 -20.53 -29.31 25.06
N TYR A 639 -20.91 -28.49 26.02
CA TYR A 639 -20.02 -28.05 27.09
C TYR A 639 -20.34 -28.78 28.40
N LYS A 640 -19.30 -29.38 28.98
CA LYS A 640 -19.37 -30.18 30.21
C LYS A 640 -19.53 -29.30 31.45
N SER A 641 -19.75 -29.93 32.60
CA SER A 641 -19.92 -29.24 33.89
C SER A 641 -18.73 -28.37 34.29
N ASP A 642 -17.51 -28.74 33.87
CA ASP A 642 -16.30 -27.96 34.06
C ASP A 642 -16.12 -26.82 33.04
N GLY A 643 -17.10 -26.63 32.14
CA GLY A 643 -17.09 -25.62 31.08
C GLY A 643 -16.19 -25.98 29.90
N LYS A 644 -15.60 -27.19 29.86
CA LYS A 644 -14.81 -27.65 28.72
C LYS A 644 -15.69 -28.27 27.65
N LEU A 645 -15.25 -28.16 26.40
CA LEU A 645 -15.90 -28.82 25.28
C LEU A 645 -15.73 -30.34 25.38
N ALA A 646 -16.84 -31.08 25.27
CA ALA A 646 -16.82 -32.54 25.21
C ALA A 646 -16.22 -33.01 23.88
N LYS A 647 -15.42 -34.09 23.89
CA LYS A 647 -14.76 -34.62 22.68
C LYS A 647 -14.63 -36.13 22.74
N ASN A 648 -14.95 -36.80 21.63
CA ASN A 648 -14.93 -38.27 21.50
C ASN A 648 -15.69 -38.98 22.62
N GLU A 649 -16.82 -38.44 23.03
CA GLU A 649 -17.56 -38.95 24.17
C GLU A 649 -19.07 -38.82 23.97
N TRP A 650 -19.81 -39.63 24.72
CA TRP A 650 -21.25 -39.51 24.84
C TRP A 650 -21.62 -38.39 25.81
N VAL A 651 -22.59 -37.56 25.43
CA VAL A 651 -23.04 -36.39 26.19
C VAL A 651 -24.55 -36.43 26.41
N ASP A 652 -25.03 -35.54 27.29
CA ASP A 652 -26.46 -35.33 27.54
C ASP A 652 -27.19 -36.65 27.87
N GLY A 653 -26.70 -37.31 28.93
CA GLY A 653 -27.26 -38.58 29.43
C GLY A 653 -26.96 -39.79 28.54
N GLY A 654 -25.99 -39.70 27.63
CA GLY A 654 -25.64 -40.80 26.72
C GLY A 654 -26.50 -40.86 25.46
N ARG A 655 -27.23 -39.78 25.17
CA ARG A 655 -28.14 -39.69 24.03
C ARG A 655 -27.45 -39.24 22.75
N TYR A 656 -26.37 -38.47 22.84
CA TYR A 656 -25.68 -37.91 21.68
C TYR A 656 -24.18 -38.15 21.77
N TYR A 657 -23.52 -38.32 20.64
CA TYR A 657 -22.07 -38.51 20.57
C TYR A 657 -21.41 -37.31 19.90
N VAL A 658 -20.31 -36.82 20.48
CA VAL A 658 -19.50 -35.74 19.89
C VAL A 658 -18.15 -36.27 19.40
N ASN A 659 -17.70 -35.81 18.23
CA ASN A 659 -16.44 -36.24 17.62
C ASN A 659 -15.20 -35.60 18.29
N SER A 660 -14.02 -35.79 17.69
CA SER A 660 -12.73 -35.26 18.17
C SER A 660 -12.65 -33.74 18.17
N GLU A 661 -13.48 -33.08 17.35
CA GLU A 661 -13.64 -31.63 17.28
C GLU A 661 -14.69 -31.12 18.27
N GLY A 662 -15.40 -32.03 18.94
CA GLY A 662 -16.47 -31.75 19.89
C GLY A 662 -17.82 -31.45 19.25
N LYS A 663 -17.96 -31.72 17.95
CA LYS A 663 -19.19 -31.52 17.19
C LYS A 663 -20.08 -32.76 17.26
N MET A 664 -21.39 -32.56 17.37
CA MET A 664 -22.40 -33.61 17.34
C MET A 664 -22.32 -34.43 16.06
N VAL A 665 -22.28 -35.75 16.22
CA VAL A 665 -22.30 -36.71 15.13
C VAL A 665 -23.74 -37.06 14.77
N ARG A 666 -24.04 -37.12 13.47
CA ARG A 666 -25.36 -37.46 12.91
C ARG A 666 -25.22 -38.52 11.81
N GLY A 667 -26.17 -39.44 11.75
CA GLY A 667 -26.39 -40.37 10.63
C GLY A 667 -25.30 -41.42 10.39
N LYS A 668 -24.46 -41.73 11.39
CA LYS A 668 -23.33 -42.66 11.21
C LYS A 668 -23.02 -43.47 12.45
N TRP A 669 -22.15 -44.46 12.31
CA TRP A 669 -21.67 -45.26 13.42
C TRP A 669 -20.62 -44.49 14.24
N VAL A 670 -20.65 -44.68 15.55
CA VAL A 670 -19.76 -44.02 16.51
C VAL A 670 -19.16 -45.04 17.47
N ASP A 671 -18.14 -44.58 18.20
CA ASP A 671 -17.50 -45.37 19.25
C ASP A 671 -16.97 -46.72 18.74
N GLY A 672 -16.30 -46.66 17.58
CA GLY A 672 -15.72 -47.81 16.90
C GLY A 672 -16.74 -48.77 16.31
N GLY A 673 -17.91 -48.29 15.87
CA GLY A 673 -18.94 -49.13 15.26
C GLY A 673 -19.92 -49.77 16.25
N ARG A 674 -19.87 -49.41 17.54
CA ARG A 674 -20.70 -50.03 18.60
C ARG A 674 -22.12 -49.49 18.65
N TYR A 675 -22.30 -48.25 18.22
CA TYR A 675 -23.58 -47.55 18.30
C TYR A 675 -23.81 -46.75 17.02
N TYR A 676 -25.07 -46.68 16.60
CA TYR A 676 -25.50 -45.84 15.50
C TYR A 676 -26.23 -44.61 16.04
N VAL A 677 -25.91 -43.42 15.52
CA VAL A 677 -26.66 -42.19 15.80
C VAL A 677 -27.48 -41.82 14.57
N GLY A 678 -28.75 -41.49 14.79
CA GLY A 678 -29.69 -41.12 13.74
C GLY A 678 -29.32 -39.78 13.09
N ASN A 679 -30.07 -39.39 12.06
CA ASN A 679 -29.87 -38.10 11.38
C ASN A 679 -30.10 -36.89 12.30
N ASP A 680 -30.88 -37.08 13.36
CA ASP A 680 -31.09 -36.14 14.46
C ASP A 680 -29.92 -36.10 15.47
N GLY A 681 -28.97 -37.04 15.37
CA GLY A 681 -27.84 -37.21 16.27
C GLY A 681 -28.13 -38.07 17.50
N VAL A 682 -29.38 -38.53 17.64
CA VAL A 682 -29.81 -39.32 18.78
C VAL A 682 -29.35 -40.77 18.63
N ARG A 683 -28.81 -41.32 19.71
CA ARG A 683 -28.45 -42.75 19.82
C ARG A 683 -29.66 -43.61 19.49
N GLN A 684 -29.50 -44.44 18.48
CA GLN A 684 -30.54 -45.38 18.09
C GLN A 684 -30.46 -46.64 18.97
N PRO A 685 -31.59 -47.33 19.20
CA PRO A 685 -31.60 -48.65 19.82
C PRO A 685 -30.62 -49.57 19.11
N LYS A 686 -29.97 -50.46 19.86
CA LYS A 686 -28.96 -51.39 19.33
C LYS A 686 -29.49 -52.05 18.06
N PRO A 687 -28.86 -51.84 16.89
CA PRO A 687 -29.39 -52.36 15.63
C PRO A 687 -29.48 -53.88 15.67
N ALA A 688 -30.54 -54.43 15.08
CA ALA A 688 -30.81 -55.87 15.02
C ALA A 688 -29.69 -56.71 14.37
N ALA A 689 -28.71 -56.07 13.72
CA ALA A 689 -27.57 -56.72 13.08
C ALA A 689 -26.63 -57.43 14.06
N GLY A 690 -26.60 -57.09 15.35
CA GLY A 690 -25.84 -57.84 16.36
C GLY A 690 -24.33 -57.73 16.20
N ASN A 691 -23.68 -56.91 17.03
CA ASN A 691 -22.24 -56.62 17.06
C ASN A 691 -21.71 -55.73 15.89
N PRO A 692 -20.58 -55.01 16.07
CA PRO A 692 -20.01 -54.11 15.06
C PRO A 692 -19.60 -54.81 13.75
N TYR A 693 -19.18 -56.08 13.83
CA TYR A 693 -18.62 -56.83 12.72
C TYR A 693 -19.68 -57.20 11.67
N SER A 694 -20.85 -57.63 12.11
CA SER A 694 -21.99 -57.91 11.23
C SER A 694 -22.55 -56.64 10.57
N ALA A 695 -22.57 -55.53 11.31
CA ALA A 695 -23.01 -54.24 10.81
C ALA A 695 -22.06 -53.71 9.73
N ALA A 696 -20.75 -53.82 9.95
CA ALA A 696 -19.74 -53.48 8.96
C ALA A 696 -19.86 -54.39 7.72
N LEU A 697 -20.08 -55.69 7.92
CA LEU A 697 -20.25 -56.64 6.81
C LEU A 697 -21.51 -56.31 5.98
N LYS A 698 -22.64 -56.03 6.61
CA LYS A 698 -23.87 -55.63 5.91
C LYS A 698 -23.68 -54.34 5.12
N THR A 699 -23.03 -53.35 5.73
CA THR A 699 -22.69 -52.08 5.07
C THR A 699 -21.75 -52.31 3.88
N ALA A 700 -20.77 -53.22 4.04
CA ALA A 700 -19.87 -53.61 2.96
C ALA A 700 -20.60 -54.32 1.81
N GLN A 701 -21.60 -55.15 2.12
CA GLN A 701 -22.47 -55.79 1.13
C GLN A 701 -23.28 -54.75 0.35
N ASP A 702 -23.81 -53.73 1.01
CA ASP A 702 -24.51 -52.63 0.35
C ASP A 702 -23.59 -51.84 -0.59
N TYR A 703 -22.36 -51.53 -0.15
CA TYR A 703 -21.36 -50.90 -1.02
C TYR A 703 -20.89 -51.80 -2.17
N ASN A 704 -20.91 -53.12 -1.98
CA ASN A 704 -20.61 -54.07 -3.03
C ASN A 704 -21.71 -54.11 -4.11
N ARG A 705 -22.98 -53.90 -3.73
CA ARG A 705 -24.11 -53.86 -4.68
C ARG A 705 -24.01 -52.71 -5.68
N ILE A 706 -23.33 -51.63 -5.32
CA ILE A 706 -23.01 -50.52 -6.24
C ILE A 706 -21.61 -50.68 -6.87
N HIS A 707 -21.05 -51.88 -6.83
CA HIS A 707 -19.85 -52.31 -7.56
C HIS A 707 -18.59 -51.49 -7.22
N LEU A 708 -18.33 -51.23 -5.94
CA LEU A 708 -17.10 -50.55 -5.53
C LEU A 708 -15.90 -51.51 -5.49
N SER A 709 -14.69 -50.95 -5.57
CA SER A 709 -13.45 -51.71 -5.35
C SER A 709 -13.26 -52.06 -3.89
N LYS A 710 -12.48 -53.12 -3.62
CA LYS A 710 -12.10 -53.54 -2.26
C LYS A 710 -11.58 -52.37 -1.42
N LYS A 711 -10.67 -51.58 -1.99
CA LYS A 711 -10.07 -50.42 -1.30
C LYS A 711 -11.09 -49.33 -1.02
N ARG A 712 -12.00 -49.06 -1.96
CA ARG A 712 -13.02 -48.04 -1.77
C ARG A 712 -14.04 -48.46 -0.71
N ILE A 713 -14.48 -49.72 -0.69
CA ILE A 713 -15.39 -50.24 0.34
C ILE A 713 -14.77 -50.08 1.72
N TYR A 714 -13.49 -50.44 1.89
CA TYR A 714 -12.78 -50.26 3.15
C TYR A 714 -12.77 -48.79 3.61
N GLU A 715 -12.42 -47.87 2.72
CA GLU A 715 -12.41 -46.43 3.02
C GLU A 715 -13.80 -45.89 3.40
N MET A 716 -14.86 -46.37 2.74
CA MET A 716 -16.23 -46.00 3.08
C MET A 716 -16.63 -46.50 4.46
N LEU A 717 -16.24 -47.72 4.85
CA LEU A 717 -16.51 -48.23 6.20
C LEU A 717 -15.81 -47.39 7.27
N ILE A 718 -14.56 -46.96 7.04
CA ILE A 718 -13.86 -46.05 7.95
C ILE A 718 -14.58 -44.71 8.04
N TYR A 719 -15.05 -44.18 6.90
CA TYR A 719 -15.81 -42.93 6.85
C TYR A 719 -17.14 -43.00 7.62
N GLU A 720 -17.83 -44.13 7.54
CA GLU A 720 -19.06 -44.44 8.30
C GLU A 720 -18.83 -44.61 9.81
N GLY A 721 -17.57 -44.63 10.26
CA GLY A 721 -17.19 -44.66 11.67
C GLY A 721 -16.89 -46.05 12.23
N PHE A 722 -16.72 -47.06 11.37
CA PHE A 722 -16.17 -48.35 11.78
C PHE A 722 -14.67 -48.22 12.04
N ASN A 723 -14.17 -48.93 13.06
CA ASN A 723 -12.72 -49.02 13.29
C ASN A 723 -12.05 -49.93 12.25
N SER A 724 -10.71 -49.84 12.17
CA SER A 724 -9.91 -50.60 11.20
C SER A 724 -10.16 -52.10 11.27
N ASP A 725 -10.22 -52.68 12.46
CA ASP A 725 -10.37 -54.13 12.63
C ASP A 725 -11.72 -54.62 12.14
N THR A 726 -12.77 -53.84 12.41
CA THR A 726 -14.16 -54.15 12.01
C THR A 726 -14.33 -53.98 10.50
N ALA A 727 -13.76 -52.92 9.92
CA ALA A 727 -13.76 -52.70 8.48
C ALA A 727 -12.97 -53.80 7.76
N GLN A 728 -11.81 -54.20 8.30
CA GLN A 728 -10.99 -55.25 7.73
C GLN A 728 -11.67 -56.61 7.81
N TYR A 729 -12.33 -56.91 8.94
CA TYR A 729 -13.17 -58.09 9.08
C TYR A 729 -14.26 -58.12 8.00
N ALA A 730 -14.99 -57.03 7.81
CA ALA A 730 -16.04 -56.93 6.79
C ALA A 730 -15.49 -57.20 5.39
N ILE A 731 -14.35 -56.62 5.03
CA ILE A 731 -13.69 -56.85 3.74
C ILE A 731 -13.26 -58.32 3.56
N ASN A 732 -12.77 -58.96 4.62
CA ASN A 732 -12.36 -60.36 4.58
C ASN A 732 -13.54 -61.32 4.44
N HIS A 733 -14.71 -60.96 4.99
CA HIS A 733 -15.91 -61.79 4.97
C HIS A 733 -16.90 -61.43 3.85
N LEU A 734 -16.66 -60.34 3.12
CA LEU A 734 -17.54 -59.89 2.02
C LEU A 734 -17.54 -60.86 0.82
N GLN A 735 -16.42 -61.56 0.58
CA GLN A 735 -16.27 -62.54 -0.52
C GLN A 735 -16.74 -62.00 -1.89
N ALA A 736 -16.45 -60.74 -2.19
CA ALA A 736 -16.87 -60.09 -3.44
C ALA A 736 -15.93 -60.38 -4.61
N ASP A 737 -16.53 -60.52 -5.81
CA ASP A 737 -15.78 -60.53 -7.07
C ASP A 737 -15.51 -59.10 -7.55
N TYR A 738 -14.32 -58.61 -7.24
CA TYR A 738 -13.92 -57.24 -7.59
C TYR A 738 -13.62 -57.06 -9.09
N LYS A 739 -13.33 -58.14 -9.82
CA LYS A 739 -13.19 -58.09 -11.29
C LYS A 739 -14.56 -57.89 -11.94
N ALA A 740 -15.58 -58.60 -11.46
CA ALA A 740 -16.96 -58.39 -11.88
C ALA A 740 -17.46 -56.97 -11.54
N ASN A 741 -17.11 -56.44 -10.35
CA ASN A 741 -17.43 -55.05 -9.99
C ASN A 741 -16.79 -54.03 -10.92
N ALA A 742 -15.50 -54.22 -11.26
CA ALA A 742 -14.80 -53.33 -12.20
C ALA A 742 -15.47 -53.34 -13.58
N LEU A 743 -15.88 -54.52 -14.07
CA LEU A 743 -16.62 -54.67 -15.33
C LEU A 743 -18.00 -54.00 -15.29
N ALA A 744 -18.74 -54.15 -14.20
CA ALA A 744 -20.04 -53.49 -14.03
C ALA A 744 -19.90 -51.96 -14.05
N GLN A 745 -18.92 -51.40 -13.33
CA GLN A 745 -18.62 -49.96 -13.36
C GLN A 745 -18.16 -49.48 -14.74
N ALA A 746 -17.35 -50.28 -15.44
CA ALA A 746 -16.95 -49.99 -16.82
C ALA A 746 -18.15 -49.89 -17.77
N ARG A 747 -19.13 -50.82 -17.63
CA ARG A 747 -20.37 -50.81 -18.41
C ARG A 747 -21.23 -49.58 -18.11
N GLU A 748 -21.33 -49.17 -16.84
CA GLU A 748 -22.03 -47.94 -16.47
C GLU A 748 -21.35 -46.70 -17.07
N TYR A 749 -20.02 -46.61 -17.03
CA TYR A 749 -19.29 -45.49 -17.64
C TYR A 749 -19.46 -45.42 -19.15
N ARG A 750 -19.46 -46.57 -19.82
CA ARG A 750 -19.76 -46.65 -21.26
C ARG A 750 -21.17 -46.14 -21.54
N LYS A 751 -22.18 -46.61 -20.79
CA LYS A 751 -23.59 -46.27 -20.98
C LYS A 751 -23.90 -44.78 -20.72
N ASN A 752 -23.30 -44.19 -19.69
CA ASN A 752 -23.67 -42.85 -19.23
C ASN A 752 -22.83 -41.72 -19.86
N ALA A 753 -21.65 -42.03 -20.42
CA ALA A 753 -20.70 -41.00 -20.85
C ALA A 753 -19.97 -41.29 -22.17
N ASN A 754 -20.30 -42.38 -22.89
CA ASN A 754 -19.67 -42.78 -24.17
C ASN A 754 -18.13 -42.73 -24.13
N LEU A 755 -17.54 -43.09 -22.99
CA LEU A 755 -16.11 -42.97 -22.76
C LEU A 755 -15.34 -44.06 -23.51
N SER A 756 -14.14 -43.70 -23.99
CA SER A 756 -13.22 -44.65 -24.59
C SER A 756 -12.72 -45.68 -23.57
N LYS A 757 -12.28 -46.86 -24.05
CA LYS A 757 -11.70 -47.92 -23.20
C LYS A 757 -10.53 -47.38 -22.35
N THR A 758 -9.73 -46.46 -22.89
CA THR A 758 -8.63 -45.79 -22.16
C THR A 758 -9.15 -44.89 -21.03
N GLU A 759 -10.13 -44.03 -21.29
CA GLU A 759 -10.69 -43.15 -20.25
C GLU A 759 -11.41 -43.94 -19.14
N ILE A 760 -12.07 -45.03 -19.50
CA ILE A 760 -12.69 -45.94 -18.52
C ILE A 760 -11.62 -46.58 -17.65
N TYR A 761 -10.51 -47.04 -18.23
CA TYR A 761 -9.38 -47.60 -17.49
C TYR A 761 -8.80 -46.59 -16.48
N GLU A 762 -8.58 -45.35 -16.90
CA GLU A 762 -8.08 -44.28 -16.04
C GLU A 762 -9.06 -43.97 -14.89
N ARG A 763 -10.37 -43.96 -15.15
CA ARG A 763 -11.39 -43.73 -14.10
C ARG A 763 -11.46 -44.87 -13.10
N LEU A 764 -11.36 -46.12 -13.55
CA LEU A 764 -11.37 -47.30 -12.68
C LEU A 764 -10.14 -47.33 -11.77
N THR A 765 -8.96 -47.05 -12.32
CA THR A 765 -7.68 -47.04 -11.58
C THR A 765 -7.41 -45.76 -10.81
N SER A 766 -8.26 -44.73 -10.98
CA SER A 766 -8.08 -43.43 -10.35
C SER A 766 -7.91 -43.54 -8.82
N PRO A 767 -6.89 -42.88 -8.25
CA PRO A 767 -6.64 -42.88 -6.81
C PRO A 767 -7.65 -42.02 -6.03
N TYR A 768 -8.62 -41.39 -6.69
CA TYR A 768 -9.61 -40.53 -6.04
C TYR A 768 -11.01 -41.15 -6.02
N PHE A 769 -11.39 -41.84 -7.10
CA PHE A 769 -12.77 -42.28 -7.30
C PHE A 769 -12.97 -43.77 -7.01
N ARG A 770 -12.52 -44.63 -7.94
CA ARG A 770 -12.89 -46.05 -7.95
C ARG A 770 -11.82 -46.96 -7.39
N LYS A 771 -10.53 -46.64 -7.52
CA LYS A 771 -9.41 -47.34 -6.84
C LYS A 771 -9.35 -48.85 -7.10
N PHE A 772 -9.81 -49.32 -8.26
CA PHE A 772 -9.58 -50.71 -8.68
C PHE A 772 -8.09 -50.94 -8.92
N THR A 773 -7.64 -52.18 -8.75
CA THR A 773 -6.28 -52.54 -9.14
C THR A 773 -6.12 -52.47 -10.65
N LYS A 774 -4.87 -52.40 -11.14
CA LYS A 774 -4.62 -52.39 -12.58
C LYS A 774 -5.11 -53.68 -13.22
N GLU A 775 -5.00 -54.79 -12.52
CA GLU A 775 -5.44 -56.12 -12.95
C GLU A 775 -6.96 -56.18 -13.09
N GLU A 776 -7.71 -55.65 -12.11
CA GLU A 776 -9.17 -55.57 -12.14
C GLU A 776 -9.68 -54.66 -13.26
N ALA A 777 -9.03 -53.49 -13.44
CA ALA A 777 -9.37 -52.56 -14.51
C ALA A 777 -9.04 -53.13 -15.89
N ASN A 778 -7.89 -53.78 -16.06
CA ASN A 778 -7.51 -54.44 -17.31
C ASN A 778 -8.50 -55.55 -17.67
N TYR A 779 -8.89 -56.37 -16.69
CA TYR A 779 -9.93 -57.39 -16.88
C TYR A 779 -11.25 -56.74 -17.35
N ALA A 780 -11.67 -55.66 -16.70
CA ALA A 780 -12.88 -54.93 -17.06
C ALA A 780 -12.85 -54.41 -18.51
N ILE A 781 -11.73 -53.84 -18.95
CA ILE A 781 -11.56 -53.34 -20.34
C ILE A 781 -11.57 -54.48 -21.37
N GLN A 782 -10.89 -55.59 -21.08
CA GLN A 782 -10.84 -56.75 -21.99
C GLN A 782 -12.23 -57.37 -22.20
N HIS A 783 -13.06 -57.38 -21.16
CA HIS A 783 -14.41 -57.94 -21.19
C HIS A 783 -15.49 -56.89 -21.46
N LEU A 784 -15.08 -55.65 -21.74
CA LEU A 784 -15.96 -54.57 -22.21
C LEU A 784 -16.21 -54.79 -23.71
N GLY A 785 -17.23 -55.59 -24.04
CA GLY A 785 -17.69 -55.82 -25.42
C GLY A 785 -18.04 -54.51 -26.10
N ASP A 786 -17.72 -54.36 -27.40
CA ASP A 786 -17.52 -53.08 -28.09
C ASP A 786 -18.60 -52.01 -27.92
#